data_AF-A0AAU5M0K5-F1
#
_entry.id   AF-A0AAU5M0K5-F1
#
_cell.length_a   1.000
_cell.length_b   1.000
_cell.length_c   1.000
_cell.angle_alpha   90.00
_cell.angle_beta   90.00
_cell.angle_gamma   90.00
#
_symmetry.space_group_name_H-M   'P 1'
#
loop_
_entity.id
_entity.type
_entity.pdbx_description
1 polymer ?
#
loop_
_entity_poly.entity_id
_entity_poly.type
_entity_poly.pdbx_seq_one_letter_code
_entity_poly.pdbx_strand_id
1 'polypeptide(L)'
;MAPRAVWRAVSCGFAIAVISAGLGPFAAPSQAAATDYEAEDATISQGVVESNHAGFSGRGFVNYNNLVGSYVEWTVPATTAGPADVTLRYANGTTASRPLDFTVNGVAGAVGITFPGTGAWSTWQTKTVKLQLAAGTNKIRARATTADGGPNADKLTVNPTSTDTQPPTPPGNLVVSNIKSNAATFTWSAASDNVGVTRYEVNRGGNLLKVVDGTTLTATVDTLTPNTSYDISVGAVDAAGNASQQSNVVTFTTPPSTDTEPPTVPGSLRSTGVTANSVSLAWNASTDNSGTIAGYDVYQGTTKVSTTSSLTATITNLAPNTSYTFAVKARDPDNNASAASNAVTVRTSSTGGGGIPEYERNIANVDLGWSVAFLPDGSGSALVTERDRFEVLRVSSTGQKTTLGKVPGAVTTTGEGGLLGLALSPDFANDHWVYFYHSAANDNRIVRMRYENGQLGTTSEPVLTGLAKNRYHNGGRIRFGPDGKLYAAVGDAQSGANAQNRGSLNGKILRINPDGTAPSDNPFFSTGGNARYVYSLGHRNPQGLAWDSRGQLWAAEFGDNSQDELNLIQKGGNYGWPACEGTIGDCGGYIAPKRTWSTAQAGPSGVEIVNDWIYIAGVTGAQLWVTQINSTGTGVGTPQALFSGRWGRLRSVTRTPDGALWLTSTNNDKNGGTPSTIDNVIVRLRFPA
;
A
#
# COMPACT_ATOMS: atom_id res chain seq x y z
N MET A 1 -61.03 35.99 -45.42
CA MET A 1 -59.69 35.36 -45.54
C MET A 1 -59.10 35.24 -44.14
N ALA A 2 -58.32 34.16 -43.93
CA ALA A 2 -57.70 33.65 -42.70
C ALA A 2 -58.50 32.54 -41.98
N PRO A 3 -58.18 31.25 -42.23
CA PRO A 3 -58.72 30.13 -41.47
C PRO A 3 -57.81 29.74 -40.29
N ARG A 4 -58.47 29.22 -39.24
CA ARG A 4 -57.91 28.70 -38.00
C ARG A 4 -57.11 27.41 -38.23
N ALA A 5 -55.93 27.30 -37.62
CA ALA A 5 -55.15 26.07 -37.55
C ALA A 5 -55.37 25.35 -36.21
N VAL A 6 -55.75 24.09 -36.33
CA VAL A 6 -55.94 23.09 -35.27
C VAL A 6 -54.59 22.50 -34.88
N TRP A 7 -54.28 22.41 -33.59
CA TRP A 7 -53.19 21.57 -33.09
C TRP A 7 -53.76 20.37 -32.32
N ARG A 8 -53.50 19.18 -32.85
CA ARG A 8 -53.83 17.88 -32.25
C ARG A 8 -52.84 17.58 -31.12
N ALA A 9 -53.35 17.19 -29.95
CA ALA A 9 -52.56 16.57 -28.90
C ALA A 9 -52.29 15.10 -29.28
N VAL A 10 -51.01 14.72 -29.33
CA VAL A 10 -50.57 13.32 -29.40
C VAL A 10 -50.18 12.89 -27.99
N SER A 11 -50.96 11.97 -27.44
CA SER A 11 -50.70 11.26 -26.19
C SER A 11 -49.67 10.16 -26.40
N CYS A 12 -48.47 10.30 -25.83
CA CYS A 12 -47.50 9.21 -25.69
C CYS A 12 -47.72 8.50 -24.35
N GLY A 13 -48.27 7.29 -24.40
CA GLY A 13 -48.33 6.38 -23.25
C GLY A 13 -46.97 5.71 -23.03
N PHE A 14 -46.41 5.83 -21.83
CA PHE A 14 -45.32 4.98 -21.35
C PHE A 14 -45.93 3.74 -20.69
N ALA A 15 -45.74 2.58 -21.31
CA ALA A 15 -46.02 1.29 -20.70
C ALA A 15 -44.87 0.93 -19.73
N ILE A 16 -45.17 0.84 -18.44
CA ILE A 16 -44.27 0.25 -17.44
C ILE A 16 -44.48 -1.27 -17.49
N ALA A 17 -43.48 -1.99 -18.00
CA ALA A 17 -43.44 -3.44 -17.91
C ALA A 17 -43.11 -3.85 -16.46
N VAL A 18 -44.11 -4.36 -15.75
CA VAL A 18 -43.91 -5.04 -14.46
C VAL A 18 -43.40 -6.44 -14.77
N ILE A 19 -42.11 -6.69 -14.53
CA ILE A 19 -41.56 -8.05 -14.53
C ILE A 19 -41.97 -8.69 -13.19
N SER A 20 -43.06 -9.43 -13.20
CA SER A 20 -43.43 -10.36 -12.14
C SER A 20 -42.50 -11.57 -12.20
N ALA A 21 -41.40 -11.53 -11.44
CA ALA A 21 -40.59 -12.71 -11.18
C ALA A 21 -41.39 -13.64 -10.24
N GLY A 22 -41.96 -14.71 -10.81
CA GLY A 22 -42.56 -15.78 -10.02
C GLY A 22 -41.48 -16.44 -9.17
N LEU A 23 -41.60 -16.33 -7.85
CA LEU A 23 -40.88 -17.18 -6.91
C LEU A 23 -41.43 -18.60 -7.07
N GLY A 24 -40.73 -19.42 -7.85
CA GLY A 24 -40.92 -20.87 -7.81
C GLY A 24 -40.56 -21.41 -6.42
N PRO A 25 -41.08 -22.57 -6.02
CA PRO A 25 -40.73 -23.19 -4.74
C PRO A 25 -39.21 -23.37 -4.69
N PHE A 26 -38.58 -22.82 -3.65
CA PHE A 26 -37.16 -23.03 -3.38
C PHE A 26 -36.89 -24.53 -3.33
N ALA A 27 -36.13 -25.05 -4.30
CA ALA A 27 -35.59 -26.38 -4.21
C ALA A 27 -34.71 -26.44 -2.96
N ALA A 28 -34.95 -27.42 -2.08
CA ALA A 28 -34.09 -27.68 -0.93
C ALA A 28 -32.64 -27.79 -1.42
N PRO A 29 -31.65 -27.16 -0.73
CA PRO A 29 -30.25 -27.31 -1.13
C PRO A 29 -29.89 -28.79 -1.12
N SER A 30 -29.36 -29.27 -2.24
CA SER A 30 -28.85 -30.64 -2.35
C SER A 30 -27.73 -30.83 -1.35
N GLN A 31 -27.81 -31.87 -0.52
CA GLN A 31 -26.75 -32.28 0.40
C GLN A 31 -25.42 -32.35 -0.34
N ALA A 32 -24.39 -31.68 0.18
CA ALA A 32 -23.04 -31.79 -0.36
C ALA A 32 -22.61 -33.27 -0.33
N ALA A 33 -22.04 -33.77 -1.43
CA ALA A 33 -21.64 -35.17 -1.54
C ALA A 33 -20.60 -35.54 -0.48
N ALA A 34 -20.73 -36.73 0.10
CA ALA A 34 -19.73 -37.31 0.99
C ALA A 34 -18.35 -37.28 0.33
N THR A 35 -17.34 -36.76 1.03
CA THR A 35 -15.95 -36.74 0.54
C THR A 35 -15.12 -37.72 1.35
N ASP A 36 -14.43 -38.62 0.63
CA ASP A 36 -13.51 -39.59 1.19
C ASP A 36 -12.07 -39.03 1.21
N TYR A 37 -11.37 -39.27 2.32
CA TYR A 37 -9.97 -38.91 2.53
C TYR A 37 -9.18 -40.17 2.88
N GLU A 38 -8.36 -40.63 1.94
CA GLU A 38 -7.53 -41.84 2.11
C GLU A 38 -6.49 -41.63 3.23
N ALA A 39 -6.30 -42.63 4.10
CA ALA A 39 -5.41 -42.51 5.25
C ALA A 39 -3.93 -42.46 4.85
N GLU A 40 -3.55 -43.10 3.74
CA GLU A 40 -2.19 -43.09 3.19
C GLU A 40 -1.76 -41.75 2.59
N ASP A 41 -2.71 -40.85 2.33
CA ASP A 41 -2.43 -39.48 1.85
C ASP A 41 -2.44 -38.46 3.01
N ALA A 42 -2.77 -38.90 4.23
CA ALA A 42 -2.83 -38.06 5.43
C ALA A 42 -1.46 -37.86 6.08
N THR A 43 -1.39 -36.96 7.06
CA THR A 43 -0.18 -36.80 7.88
C THR A 43 -0.12 -37.92 8.91
N ILE A 44 0.91 -38.77 8.84
CA ILE A 44 1.07 -39.94 9.69
C ILE A 44 2.22 -39.70 10.68
N SER A 45 2.01 -40.07 11.95
CA SER A 45 3.07 -40.08 12.95
C SER A 45 3.14 -41.42 13.65
N GLN A 46 4.32 -42.04 13.60
CA GLN A 46 4.64 -43.32 14.22
C GLN A 46 3.75 -44.50 13.75
N GLY A 47 3.02 -44.32 12.64
CA GLY A 47 2.36 -45.36 11.87
C GLY A 47 3.07 -45.59 10.53
N VAL A 48 2.66 -46.61 9.80
CA VAL A 48 3.24 -47.02 8.52
C VAL A 48 2.12 -47.26 7.51
N VAL A 49 2.31 -46.80 6.28
CA VAL A 49 1.42 -47.15 5.16
C VAL A 49 1.75 -48.56 4.68
N GLU A 50 0.75 -49.43 4.66
CA GLU A 50 0.87 -50.81 4.23
C GLU A 50 -0.20 -51.16 3.17
N SER A 51 0.00 -52.27 2.47
CA SER A 51 -0.93 -52.79 1.45
C SER A 51 -1.00 -54.32 1.45
N ASN A 52 -0.62 -54.93 2.57
CA ASN A 52 -0.46 -56.39 2.75
C ASN A 52 -1.77 -57.11 3.16
N HIS A 53 -2.90 -56.39 3.21
CA HIS A 53 -4.24 -56.94 3.44
C HIS A 53 -5.19 -56.49 2.33
N ALA A 54 -6.09 -57.36 1.88
CA ALA A 54 -7.04 -56.99 0.81
C ALA A 54 -8.19 -56.12 1.34
N GLY A 55 -8.83 -55.36 0.44
CA GLY A 55 -10.12 -54.70 0.69
C GLY A 55 -10.06 -53.23 1.17
N PHE A 56 -8.87 -52.63 1.26
CA PHE A 56 -8.70 -51.18 1.47
C PHE A 56 -9.08 -50.37 0.21
N SER A 57 -9.34 -49.07 0.36
CA SER A 57 -9.48 -48.10 -0.74
C SER A 57 -8.15 -47.41 -1.05
N GLY A 58 -8.05 -46.79 -2.23
CA GLY A 58 -6.81 -46.12 -2.62
C GLY A 58 -5.63 -47.08 -2.85
N ARG A 59 -4.45 -46.68 -2.38
CA ARG A 59 -3.15 -47.34 -2.58
C ARG A 59 -2.69 -48.14 -1.36
N GLY A 60 -3.30 -47.95 -0.20
CA GLY A 60 -2.93 -48.65 1.03
C GLY A 60 -3.84 -48.30 2.20
N PHE A 61 -3.37 -48.59 3.40
CA PHE A 61 -3.99 -48.19 4.66
C PHE A 61 -2.90 -47.87 5.68
N VAL A 62 -3.23 -47.24 6.79
CA VAL A 62 -2.27 -46.93 7.86
C VAL A 62 -2.36 -47.93 9.01
N ASN A 63 -1.25 -48.61 9.27
CA ASN A 63 -1.00 -49.40 10.46
C ASN A 63 -0.41 -48.51 11.56
N TYR A 64 -1.05 -48.47 12.74
CA TYR A 64 -0.62 -47.64 13.87
C TYR A 64 0.58 -48.20 14.66
N ASN A 65 1.15 -49.32 14.19
CA ASN A 65 2.40 -49.94 14.64
C ASN A 65 2.48 -50.21 16.16
N ASN A 66 1.35 -50.56 16.77
CA ASN A 66 1.23 -50.93 18.19
C ASN A 66 1.95 -49.96 19.15
N LEU A 67 1.61 -48.66 19.06
CA LEU A 67 2.23 -47.61 19.87
C LEU A 67 1.19 -46.65 20.46
N VAL A 68 1.32 -46.33 21.75
CA VAL A 68 0.54 -45.25 22.36
C VAL A 68 0.91 -43.94 21.66
N GLY A 69 -0.11 -43.21 21.21
CA GLY A 69 0.06 -41.86 20.71
C GLY A 69 0.41 -41.74 19.22
N SER A 70 0.59 -42.86 18.49
CA SER A 70 0.64 -42.83 17.03
C SER A 70 -0.68 -42.29 16.47
N TYR A 71 -0.62 -41.59 15.34
CA TYR A 71 -1.80 -40.92 14.79
C TYR A 71 -1.81 -40.82 13.27
N VAL A 72 -3.03 -40.66 12.75
CA VAL A 72 -3.31 -40.19 11.38
C VAL A 72 -4.07 -38.88 11.47
N GLU A 73 -3.62 -37.87 10.72
CA GLU A 73 -4.21 -36.52 10.67
C GLU A 73 -4.60 -36.13 9.24
N TRP A 74 -5.91 -36.03 9.00
CA TRP A 74 -6.50 -35.61 7.73
C TRP A 74 -6.70 -34.11 7.69
N THR A 75 -6.55 -33.52 6.50
CA THR A 75 -6.89 -32.12 6.23
C THR A 75 -8.20 -32.06 5.45
N VAL A 76 -9.25 -31.51 6.08
CA VAL A 76 -10.64 -31.54 5.59
C VAL A 76 -11.18 -30.12 5.44
N PRO A 77 -11.50 -29.64 4.22
CA PRO A 77 -12.22 -28.39 4.04
C PRO A 77 -13.70 -28.51 4.47
N ALA A 78 -14.23 -27.48 5.14
CA ALA A 78 -15.64 -27.33 5.45
C ALA A 78 -16.12 -25.94 5.00
N THR A 79 -17.25 -25.86 4.29
CA THR A 79 -17.80 -24.58 3.81
C THR A 79 -18.46 -23.76 4.92
N THR A 80 -18.97 -24.43 5.94
CA THR A 80 -19.59 -23.83 7.13
C THR A 80 -19.02 -24.46 8.40
N ALA A 81 -19.10 -23.71 9.51
CA ALA A 81 -18.81 -24.26 10.83
C ALA A 81 -20.02 -25.05 11.35
N GLY A 82 -19.79 -26.15 12.06
CA GLY A 82 -20.87 -26.93 12.67
C GLY A 82 -20.54 -28.41 12.87
N PRO A 83 -21.52 -29.19 13.37
CA PRO A 83 -21.38 -30.62 13.54
C PRO A 83 -21.26 -31.35 12.20
N ALA A 84 -20.41 -32.36 12.16
CA ALA A 84 -20.25 -33.28 11.04
C ALA A 84 -20.14 -34.73 11.53
N ASP A 85 -20.76 -35.64 10.79
CA ASP A 85 -20.59 -37.07 10.93
C ASP A 85 -19.30 -37.48 10.23
N VAL A 86 -18.30 -37.85 11.02
CA VAL A 86 -16.97 -38.26 10.56
C VAL A 86 -16.85 -39.77 10.71
N THR A 87 -16.76 -40.48 9.61
CA THR A 87 -16.80 -41.94 9.56
C THR A 87 -15.42 -42.49 9.20
N LEU A 88 -14.80 -43.22 10.14
CA LEU A 88 -13.54 -43.92 9.89
C LEU A 88 -13.83 -45.35 9.41
N ARG A 89 -13.28 -45.72 8.25
CA ARG A 89 -13.21 -47.12 7.79
C ARG A 89 -11.96 -47.77 8.37
N TYR A 90 -12.12 -48.91 9.03
CA TYR A 90 -11.05 -49.55 9.80
C TYR A 90 -11.11 -51.08 9.76
N ALA A 91 -9.97 -51.72 10.01
CA ALA A 91 -9.86 -53.15 10.25
C ALA A 91 -9.09 -53.43 11.55
N ASN A 92 -9.55 -54.41 12.32
CA ASN A 92 -8.90 -54.86 13.55
C ASN A 92 -9.00 -56.39 13.62
N GLY A 93 -7.93 -57.09 13.22
CA GLY A 93 -7.89 -58.55 13.20
C GLY A 93 -7.73 -59.20 14.59
N THR A 94 -7.67 -58.42 15.66
CA THR A 94 -7.59 -58.93 17.04
C THR A 94 -8.97 -58.96 17.70
N THR A 95 -9.08 -59.60 18.87
CA THR A 95 -10.30 -59.55 19.70
C THR A 95 -10.34 -58.35 20.64
N ALA A 96 -9.19 -57.72 20.92
CA ALA A 96 -9.09 -56.53 21.77
C ALA A 96 -9.53 -55.28 21.00
N SER A 97 -10.21 -54.35 21.68
CA SER A 97 -10.54 -53.06 21.08
C SER A 97 -9.31 -52.15 21.04
N ARG A 98 -9.19 -51.35 19.97
CA ARG A 98 -8.09 -50.40 19.77
C ARG A 98 -8.61 -48.95 19.76
N PRO A 99 -8.75 -48.30 20.93
CA PRO A 99 -9.42 -47.00 21.01
C PRO A 99 -8.59 -45.82 20.48
N LEU A 100 -9.28 -44.85 19.87
CA LEU A 100 -8.71 -43.59 19.35
C LEU A 100 -9.33 -42.36 20.02
N ASP A 101 -8.50 -41.33 20.23
CA ASP A 101 -8.93 -39.97 20.52
C ASP A 101 -8.94 -39.13 19.25
N PHE A 102 -10.06 -38.46 18.97
CA PHE A 102 -10.23 -37.52 17.87
C PHE A 102 -10.07 -36.08 18.36
N THR A 103 -9.24 -35.30 17.65
CA THR A 103 -9.12 -33.85 17.83
C THR A 103 -9.39 -33.12 16.52
N VAL A 104 -9.96 -31.92 16.60
CA VAL A 104 -10.16 -31.01 15.45
C VAL A 104 -9.36 -29.74 15.73
N ASN A 105 -8.42 -29.40 14.84
CA ASN A 105 -7.54 -28.23 14.99
C ASN A 105 -6.81 -28.17 16.34
N GLY A 106 -6.44 -29.34 16.88
CA GLY A 106 -5.79 -29.49 18.18
C GLY A 106 -6.72 -29.43 19.41
N VAL A 107 -8.02 -29.20 19.21
CA VAL A 107 -9.04 -29.20 20.27
C VAL A 107 -9.65 -30.61 20.39
N ALA A 108 -9.86 -31.09 21.61
CA ALA A 108 -10.50 -32.39 21.86
C ALA A 108 -11.92 -32.43 21.27
N GLY A 109 -12.19 -33.44 20.43
CA GLY A 109 -13.49 -33.64 19.78
C GLY A 109 -14.25 -34.83 20.35
N ALA A 110 -13.70 -36.04 20.19
CA ALA A 110 -14.30 -37.28 20.68
C ALA A 110 -13.20 -38.20 21.24
N VAL A 111 -13.25 -38.50 22.55
CA VAL A 111 -12.19 -39.20 23.28
C VAL A 111 -12.61 -40.64 23.61
N GLY A 112 -11.65 -41.57 23.58
CA GLY A 112 -11.82 -42.97 23.97
C GLY A 112 -12.72 -43.78 23.01
N ILE A 113 -12.78 -43.42 21.73
CA ILE A 113 -13.67 -44.09 20.78
C ILE A 113 -13.16 -45.49 20.49
N THR A 114 -13.94 -46.49 20.87
CA THR A 114 -13.57 -47.91 20.76
C THR A 114 -13.76 -48.45 19.35
N PHE A 115 -12.73 -49.12 18.83
CA PHE A 115 -12.76 -49.87 17.57
C PHE A 115 -12.59 -51.36 17.88
N PRO A 116 -13.68 -52.14 17.99
CA PRO A 116 -13.63 -53.57 18.33
C PRO A 116 -13.00 -54.41 17.22
N GLY A 117 -12.75 -55.69 17.50
CA GLY A 117 -12.28 -56.65 16.50
C GLY A 117 -13.26 -56.80 15.33
N THR A 118 -12.76 -56.71 14.11
CA THR A 118 -13.52 -56.91 12.86
C THR A 118 -13.47 -58.36 12.37
N GLY A 119 -12.75 -59.25 13.07
CA GLY A 119 -12.64 -60.68 12.80
C GLY A 119 -11.42 -61.07 11.97
N ALA A 120 -10.99 -60.23 11.03
CA ALA A 120 -9.75 -60.40 10.27
C ALA A 120 -9.20 -59.05 9.79
N TRP A 121 -7.89 -58.97 9.53
CA TRP A 121 -7.24 -57.75 9.02
C TRP A 121 -7.65 -57.36 7.58
N SER A 122 -8.31 -58.26 6.85
CA SER A 122 -8.94 -58.00 5.55
C SER A 122 -10.44 -57.69 5.65
N THR A 123 -11.02 -57.67 6.86
CA THR A 123 -12.43 -57.34 7.09
C THR A 123 -12.54 -55.91 7.60
N TRP A 124 -13.09 -55.04 6.76
CA TRP A 124 -13.21 -53.61 7.01
C TRP A 124 -14.62 -53.25 7.48
N GLN A 125 -14.71 -52.48 8.56
CA GLN A 125 -15.94 -51.90 9.10
C GLN A 125 -15.84 -50.38 9.15
N THR A 126 -16.95 -49.72 9.43
CA THR A 126 -16.99 -48.27 9.62
C THR A 126 -17.44 -47.92 11.04
N LYS A 127 -16.92 -46.80 11.57
CA LYS A 127 -17.38 -46.21 12.82
C LYS A 127 -17.54 -44.70 12.62
N THR A 128 -18.72 -44.20 12.90
CA THR A 128 -19.04 -42.77 12.82
C THR A 128 -18.88 -42.10 14.18
N VAL A 129 -18.26 -40.92 14.19
CA VAL A 129 -18.13 -40.01 15.33
C VAL A 129 -18.63 -38.63 14.92
N LYS A 130 -19.29 -37.91 15.83
CA LYS A 130 -19.72 -36.54 15.60
C LYS A 130 -18.62 -35.58 16.05
N LEU A 131 -18.12 -34.74 15.14
CA LEU A 131 -17.10 -33.74 15.42
C LEU A 131 -17.60 -32.34 15.05
N GLN A 132 -17.13 -31.31 15.76
CA GLN A 132 -17.39 -29.90 15.44
C GLN A 132 -16.30 -29.39 14.50
N LEU A 133 -16.66 -28.98 13.29
CA LEU A 133 -15.75 -28.39 12.31
C LEU A 133 -15.88 -26.87 12.32
N ALA A 134 -14.77 -26.16 12.11
CA ALA A 134 -14.77 -24.74 11.80
C ALA A 134 -15.00 -24.53 10.30
N ALA A 135 -15.51 -23.36 9.90
CA ALA A 135 -15.52 -22.98 8.49
C ALA A 135 -14.07 -22.84 7.99
N GLY A 136 -13.80 -23.31 6.77
CA GLY A 136 -12.46 -23.38 6.20
C GLY A 136 -11.78 -24.73 6.42
N THR A 137 -10.45 -24.75 6.47
CA THR A 137 -9.66 -25.99 6.57
C THR A 137 -9.56 -26.50 8.00
N ASN A 138 -9.91 -27.77 8.22
CA ASN A 138 -9.84 -28.46 9.51
C ASN A 138 -8.78 -29.57 9.50
N LYS A 139 -8.04 -29.72 10.59
CA LYS A 139 -7.16 -30.84 10.86
C LYS A 139 -7.83 -31.82 11.81
N ILE A 140 -8.25 -32.97 11.29
CA ILE A 140 -8.86 -34.04 12.08
C ILE A 140 -7.80 -35.08 12.38
N ARG A 141 -7.41 -35.25 13.64
CA ARG A 141 -6.42 -36.23 14.08
C ARG A 141 -7.06 -37.33 14.90
N ALA A 142 -6.83 -38.59 14.51
CA ALA A 142 -7.19 -39.76 15.29
C ALA A 142 -5.93 -40.38 15.91
N ARG A 143 -5.85 -40.41 17.24
CA ARG A 143 -4.65 -40.78 17.99
C ARG A 143 -4.89 -42.03 18.83
N ALA A 144 -4.00 -43.02 18.73
CA ALA A 144 -4.05 -44.23 19.53
C ALA A 144 -3.83 -43.94 21.03
N THR A 145 -4.65 -44.57 21.88
CA THR A 145 -4.65 -44.33 23.33
C THR A 145 -4.02 -45.47 24.13
N THR A 146 -3.69 -46.59 23.49
CA THR A 146 -3.17 -47.80 24.16
C THR A 146 -1.88 -48.30 23.48
N ALA A 147 -1.15 -49.17 24.19
CA ALA A 147 0.08 -49.77 23.68
C ALA A 147 -0.15 -50.72 22.50
N ASP A 148 -1.38 -51.14 22.26
CA ASP A 148 -1.75 -51.92 21.07
C ASP A 148 -1.92 -51.05 19.82
N GLY A 149 -1.75 -49.72 19.93
CA GLY A 149 -1.96 -48.79 18.82
C GLY A 149 -3.43 -48.66 18.41
N GLY A 150 -3.67 -48.01 17.28
CA GLY A 150 -4.97 -47.92 16.62
C GLY A 150 -5.30 -49.14 15.75
N PRO A 151 -6.56 -49.27 15.28
CA PRO A 151 -6.89 -50.21 14.21
C PRO A 151 -6.19 -49.79 12.90
N ASN A 152 -6.13 -50.68 11.91
CA ASN A 152 -5.71 -50.28 10.57
C ASN A 152 -6.75 -49.28 10.04
N ALA A 153 -6.31 -48.07 9.70
CA ALA A 153 -7.18 -47.00 9.19
C ALA A 153 -7.06 -46.93 7.67
N ASP A 154 -8.20 -47.03 6.99
CA ASP A 154 -8.29 -47.04 5.54
C ASP A 154 -8.61 -45.65 4.99
N LYS A 155 -9.79 -45.13 5.33
CA LYS A 155 -10.21 -43.78 4.94
C LYS A 155 -11.13 -43.12 5.95
N LEU A 156 -11.19 -41.80 5.86
CA LEU A 156 -12.13 -40.96 6.59
C LEU A 156 -13.18 -40.40 5.62
N THR A 157 -14.46 -40.61 5.88
CA THR A 157 -15.57 -39.99 5.14
C THR A 157 -16.18 -38.89 6.00
N VAL A 158 -16.33 -37.68 5.48
CA VAL A 158 -16.97 -36.56 6.22
C VAL A 158 -18.29 -36.20 5.57
N ASN A 159 -19.37 -36.30 6.37
CA ASN A 159 -20.71 -35.88 6.01
C ASN A 159 -21.12 -34.68 6.90
N PRO A 160 -21.30 -33.47 6.35
CA PRO A 160 -21.91 -32.39 7.12
C PRO A 160 -23.31 -32.84 7.55
N THR A 161 -23.62 -32.81 8.85
CA THR A 161 -24.98 -33.11 9.31
C THR A 161 -25.89 -31.97 8.87
N SER A 162 -27.10 -32.30 8.39
CA SER A 162 -28.08 -31.34 7.89
C SER A 162 -28.18 -30.12 8.80
N THR A 163 -27.91 -28.94 8.27
CA THR A 163 -28.29 -27.68 8.91
C THR A 163 -29.79 -27.72 9.14
N ASP A 164 -30.24 -27.38 10.35
CA ASP A 164 -31.66 -27.15 10.56
C ASP A 164 -32.15 -26.08 9.56
N THR A 165 -33.19 -26.40 8.80
CA THR A 165 -33.78 -25.52 7.79
C THR A 165 -35.17 -25.04 8.19
N GLN A 166 -35.67 -25.44 9.36
CA GLN A 166 -36.96 -25.01 9.84
C GLN A 166 -36.82 -23.62 10.49
N PRO A 167 -37.52 -22.58 9.99
CA PRO A 167 -37.51 -21.27 10.62
C PRO A 167 -38.43 -21.20 11.85
N PRO A 168 -38.15 -20.29 12.81
CA PRO A 168 -39.05 -20.01 13.91
C PRO A 168 -40.45 -19.57 13.46
N THR A 169 -41.44 -19.77 14.34
CA THR A 169 -42.75 -19.15 14.16
C THR A 169 -42.66 -17.62 14.27
N PRO A 170 -43.59 -16.86 13.64
CA PRO A 170 -43.58 -15.40 13.74
C PRO A 170 -43.88 -14.94 15.18
N PRO A 171 -43.18 -13.92 15.70
CA PRO A 171 -43.55 -13.30 16.97
C PRO A 171 -44.99 -12.75 16.91
N GLY A 172 -45.76 -12.95 17.98
CA GLY A 172 -47.17 -12.55 18.04
C GLY A 172 -47.40 -11.24 18.79
N ASN A 173 -48.59 -10.64 18.66
CA ASN A 173 -49.09 -9.55 19.52
C ASN A 173 -48.13 -8.37 19.70
N LEU A 174 -47.48 -7.90 18.64
CA LEU A 174 -46.63 -6.72 18.72
C LEU A 174 -47.50 -5.50 19.05
N VAL A 175 -47.12 -4.78 20.10
CA VAL A 175 -47.73 -3.50 20.52
C VAL A 175 -46.65 -2.47 20.82
N VAL A 176 -46.99 -1.18 20.68
CA VAL A 176 -46.12 -0.04 20.98
C VAL A 176 -46.66 0.77 22.17
N SER A 177 -45.75 1.28 23.00
CA SER A 177 -46.04 2.09 24.19
C SER A 177 -44.92 3.12 24.42
N ASN A 178 -45.08 3.99 25.42
CA ASN A 178 -44.08 4.98 25.84
C ASN A 178 -43.51 5.82 24.69
N ILE A 179 -44.39 6.30 23.80
CA ILE A 179 -43.98 7.09 22.63
C ILE A 179 -43.49 8.46 23.11
N LYS A 180 -42.21 8.74 22.88
CA LYS A 180 -41.52 10.01 23.07
C LYS A 180 -41.11 10.58 21.71
N SER A 181 -40.61 11.82 21.69
CA SER A 181 -40.15 12.45 20.44
C SER A 181 -39.06 11.64 19.74
N ASN A 182 -38.20 10.95 20.49
CA ASN A 182 -37.10 10.15 19.95
C ASN A 182 -37.11 8.67 20.35
N ALA A 183 -38.16 8.18 21.03
CA ALA A 183 -38.16 6.81 21.52
C ALA A 183 -39.55 6.18 21.57
N ALA A 184 -39.61 4.85 21.46
CA ALA A 184 -40.80 4.06 21.74
C ALA A 184 -40.44 2.67 22.24
N THR A 185 -41.31 2.07 23.06
CA THR A 185 -41.14 0.71 23.60
C THR A 185 -42.08 -0.25 22.89
N PHE A 186 -41.53 -1.35 22.40
CA PHE A 186 -42.22 -2.42 21.69
C PHE A 186 -42.22 -3.69 22.54
N THR A 187 -43.37 -4.35 22.66
CA THR A 187 -43.52 -5.63 23.35
C THR A 187 -44.26 -6.62 22.47
N TRP A 188 -43.86 -7.89 22.51
CA TRP A 188 -44.44 -8.96 21.68
C TRP A 188 -44.54 -10.28 22.47
N SER A 189 -45.21 -11.27 21.88
CA SER A 189 -45.28 -12.65 22.37
C SER A 189 -44.22 -13.52 21.70
N ALA A 190 -43.73 -14.51 22.43
CA ALA A 190 -42.60 -15.35 22.01
C ALA A 190 -42.89 -16.15 20.74
N ALA A 191 -41.86 -16.29 19.91
CA ALA A 191 -41.75 -17.27 18.83
C ALA A 191 -41.27 -18.63 19.36
N SER A 192 -41.52 -19.69 18.61
CA SER A 192 -41.13 -21.07 18.94
C SER A 192 -40.39 -21.71 17.76
N ASP A 193 -39.42 -22.56 18.07
CA ASP A 193 -38.59 -23.24 17.07
C ASP A 193 -38.08 -24.58 17.63
N ASN A 194 -37.72 -25.53 16.77
CA ASN A 194 -37.24 -26.87 17.15
C ASN A 194 -35.80 -26.89 17.69
N VAL A 195 -34.98 -25.89 17.38
CA VAL A 195 -33.63 -25.70 17.98
C VAL A 195 -33.55 -24.43 18.84
N GLY A 196 -34.63 -23.66 18.90
CA GLY A 196 -34.83 -22.55 19.83
C GLY A 196 -34.47 -21.19 19.24
N VAL A 197 -35.20 -20.16 19.67
CA VAL A 197 -35.01 -18.78 19.23
C VAL A 197 -33.82 -18.17 19.97
N THR A 198 -32.85 -17.64 19.23
CA THR A 198 -31.65 -17.01 19.80
C THR A 198 -31.76 -15.50 19.90
N ARG A 199 -32.52 -14.85 19.02
CA ARG A 199 -32.73 -13.39 19.06
C ARG A 199 -34.02 -12.93 18.39
N TYR A 200 -34.47 -11.73 18.76
CA TYR A 200 -35.50 -10.98 18.05
C TYR A 200 -34.92 -9.72 17.40
N GLU A 201 -35.50 -9.36 16.27
CA GLU A 201 -35.08 -8.25 15.41
C GLU A 201 -36.26 -7.28 15.22
N VAL A 202 -36.16 -6.06 15.74
CA VAL A 202 -37.14 -4.99 15.57
C VAL A 202 -36.83 -4.24 14.28
N ASN A 203 -37.78 -4.20 13.34
CA ASN A 203 -37.58 -3.72 11.98
C ASN A 203 -38.55 -2.59 11.61
N ARG A 204 -38.13 -1.69 10.72
CA ARG A 204 -38.97 -0.68 10.05
C ARG A 204 -38.88 -0.85 8.54
N GLY A 205 -39.99 -1.19 7.88
CA GLY A 205 -40.01 -1.40 6.43
C GLY A 205 -38.94 -2.39 5.95
N GLY A 206 -38.62 -3.40 6.77
CA GLY A 206 -37.55 -4.38 6.53
C GLY A 206 -36.13 -3.97 6.99
N ASN A 207 -35.93 -2.75 7.49
CA ASN A 207 -34.63 -2.32 8.04
C ASN A 207 -34.53 -2.58 9.54
N LEU A 208 -33.43 -3.20 9.97
CA LEU A 208 -33.16 -3.50 11.38
C LEU A 208 -32.91 -2.22 12.20
N LEU A 209 -33.67 -2.04 13.28
CA LEU A 209 -33.50 -0.95 14.25
C LEU A 209 -32.83 -1.42 15.54
N LYS A 210 -33.17 -2.62 16.03
CA LYS A 210 -32.68 -3.14 17.31
C LYS A 210 -32.71 -4.67 17.32
N VAL A 211 -31.74 -5.26 18.01
CA VAL A 211 -31.69 -6.69 18.32
C VAL A 211 -31.78 -6.87 19.83
N VAL A 212 -32.52 -7.88 20.27
CA VAL A 212 -32.54 -8.34 21.66
C VAL A 212 -32.43 -9.87 21.69
N ASP A 213 -31.98 -10.43 22.82
CA ASP A 213 -31.83 -11.88 22.97
C ASP A 213 -33.18 -12.61 22.89
N GLY A 214 -33.15 -13.90 22.53
CA GLY A 214 -34.34 -14.73 22.26
C GLY A 214 -35.27 -14.97 23.46
N THR A 215 -34.84 -14.60 24.66
CA THR A 215 -35.65 -14.60 25.89
C THR A 215 -36.28 -13.24 26.20
N THR A 216 -35.89 -12.18 25.49
CA THR A 216 -36.34 -10.81 25.71
C THR A 216 -37.53 -10.52 24.80
N LEU A 217 -38.67 -10.15 25.40
CA LEU A 217 -39.93 -9.89 24.71
C LEU A 217 -40.32 -8.40 24.67
N THR A 218 -39.35 -7.53 24.95
CA THR A 218 -39.52 -6.08 24.96
C THR A 218 -38.26 -5.39 24.45
N ALA A 219 -38.41 -4.32 23.66
CA ALA A 219 -37.31 -3.48 23.23
C ALA A 219 -37.72 -2.01 23.20
N THR A 220 -36.85 -1.13 23.72
CA THR A 220 -36.98 0.31 23.48
C THR A 220 -36.04 0.70 22.36
N VAL A 221 -36.58 1.37 21.35
CA VAL A 221 -35.80 2.04 20.30
C VAL A 221 -35.76 3.51 20.67
N ASP A 222 -34.56 4.05 20.90
CA ASP A 222 -34.26 5.40 21.40
C ASP A 222 -33.57 6.29 20.35
N THR A 223 -33.69 5.90 19.08
CA THR A 223 -33.09 6.56 17.92
C THR A 223 -34.15 7.02 16.91
N LEU A 224 -35.40 7.16 17.35
CA LEU A 224 -36.48 7.63 16.50
C LEU A 224 -36.34 9.14 16.23
N THR A 225 -36.84 9.57 15.09
CA THR A 225 -36.89 10.96 14.66
C THR A 225 -38.19 11.58 15.17
N PRO A 226 -38.18 12.80 15.74
CA PRO A 226 -39.39 13.51 16.11
C PRO A 226 -40.35 13.74 14.94
N ASN A 227 -41.64 13.89 15.26
CA ASN A 227 -42.70 14.20 14.29
C ASN A 227 -42.71 13.27 13.06
N THR A 228 -42.35 12.00 13.25
CA THR A 228 -42.16 11.04 12.15
C THR A 228 -43.04 9.81 12.36
N SER A 229 -43.69 9.37 11.28
CA SER A 229 -44.49 8.15 11.29
C SER A 229 -43.62 6.91 11.08
N TYR A 230 -43.85 5.89 11.90
CA TYR A 230 -43.16 4.61 11.91
C TYR A 230 -44.15 3.46 11.73
N ASP A 231 -43.66 2.42 11.06
CA ASP A 231 -44.30 1.12 10.83
C ASP A 231 -43.32 0.02 11.28
N ILE A 232 -43.59 -0.57 12.44
CA ILE A 232 -42.65 -1.50 13.09
C ILE A 232 -43.16 -2.92 13.07
N SER A 233 -42.29 -3.87 12.79
CA SER A 233 -42.51 -5.31 12.92
C SER A 233 -41.34 -5.96 13.67
N VAL A 234 -41.55 -7.18 14.18
CA VAL A 234 -40.51 -7.96 14.85
C VAL A 234 -40.37 -9.33 14.17
N GLY A 235 -39.14 -9.76 13.91
CA GLY A 235 -38.79 -11.11 13.45
C GLY A 235 -38.00 -11.87 14.52
N ALA A 236 -37.97 -13.19 14.41
CA ALA A 236 -37.18 -14.09 15.26
C ALA A 236 -36.14 -14.85 14.43
N VAL A 237 -35.01 -15.18 15.05
CA VAL A 237 -33.95 -15.99 14.44
C VAL A 237 -33.60 -17.15 15.38
N ASP A 238 -33.47 -18.36 14.84
CA ASP A 238 -33.10 -19.57 15.62
C ASP A 238 -31.57 -19.71 15.82
N ALA A 239 -31.14 -20.85 16.35
CA ALA A 239 -29.74 -21.20 16.53
C ALA A 239 -29.02 -21.60 15.22
N ALA A 240 -29.76 -21.97 14.18
CA ALA A 240 -29.22 -22.33 12.86
C ALA A 240 -29.14 -21.14 11.89
N GLY A 241 -29.68 -19.98 12.27
CA GLY A 241 -29.71 -18.76 11.47
C GLY A 241 -30.95 -18.62 10.59
N ASN A 242 -31.96 -19.47 10.72
CA ASN A 242 -33.21 -19.33 9.98
C ASN A 242 -34.06 -18.20 10.58
N ALA A 243 -34.64 -17.37 9.71
CA ALA A 243 -35.48 -16.24 10.11
C ALA A 243 -36.98 -16.56 9.96
N SER A 244 -37.77 -16.14 10.94
CA SER A 244 -39.24 -16.25 10.89
C SER A 244 -39.86 -15.29 9.86
N GLN A 245 -41.16 -15.47 9.57
CA GLN A 245 -41.94 -14.33 9.06
C GLN A 245 -42.05 -13.24 10.14
N GLN A 246 -42.31 -12.01 9.72
CA GLN A 246 -42.48 -10.87 10.63
C GLN A 246 -43.81 -10.94 11.39
N SER A 247 -43.87 -10.33 12.57
CA SER A 247 -45.10 -10.10 13.35
C SER A 247 -46.13 -9.24 12.62
N ASN A 248 -47.27 -8.96 13.26
CA ASN A 248 -48.12 -7.83 12.86
C ASN A 248 -47.32 -6.51 12.88
N VAL A 249 -47.73 -5.56 12.03
CA VAL A 249 -47.13 -4.23 11.97
C VAL A 249 -47.86 -3.30 12.94
N VAL A 250 -47.12 -2.52 13.72
CA VAL A 250 -47.66 -1.41 14.52
C VAL A 250 -47.27 -0.07 13.91
N THR A 251 -48.25 0.82 13.74
CA THR A 251 -48.03 2.16 13.21
C THR A 251 -48.22 3.20 14.30
N PHE A 252 -47.31 4.17 14.38
CA PHE A 252 -47.40 5.30 15.32
C PHE A 252 -46.64 6.51 14.80
N THR A 253 -46.85 7.68 15.40
CA THR A 253 -46.11 8.91 15.09
C THR A 253 -45.47 9.42 16.37
N THR A 254 -44.16 9.68 16.33
CA THR A 254 -43.47 10.35 17.44
C THR A 254 -43.95 11.81 17.55
N PRO A 255 -44.13 12.36 18.76
CA PRO A 255 -44.42 13.78 18.91
C PRO A 255 -43.23 14.65 18.42
N PRO A 256 -43.46 15.94 18.10
CA PRO A 256 -42.37 16.90 17.88
C PRO A 256 -41.48 17.03 19.13
N SER A 257 -40.20 17.36 18.93
CA SER A 257 -39.32 17.67 20.06
C SER A 257 -39.58 19.06 20.62
N THR A 258 -39.26 19.22 21.89
CA THR A 258 -39.25 20.52 22.59
C THR A 258 -37.85 21.14 22.63
N ASP A 259 -36.81 20.43 22.17
CA ASP A 259 -35.45 20.96 22.15
C ASP A 259 -35.18 21.80 20.91
N THR A 260 -34.63 22.99 21.12
CA THR A 260 -34.29 23.95 20.06
C THR A 260 -32.85 24.46 20.20
N GLU A 261 -32.12 24.02 21.22
CA GLU A 261 -30.75 24.45 21.47
C GLU A 261 -29.79 23.57 20.65
N PRO A 262 -28.88 24.15 19.84
CA PRO A 262 -27.92 23.34 19.12
C PRO A 262 -26.77 22.83 20.00
N PRO A 263 -26.15 21.69 19.65
CA PRO A 263 -24.97 21.20 20.34
C PRO A 263 -23.80 22.18 20.36
N THR A 264 -22.89 22.00 21.32
CA THR A 264 -21.60 22.71 21.31
C THR A 264 -20.78 22.36 20.07
N VAL A 265 -19.92 23.28 19.64
CA VAL A 265 -19.03 23.06 18.48
C VAL A 265 -18.05 21.91 18.74
N PRO A 266 -17.82 20.97 17.79
CA PRO A 266 -16.80 19.95 17.92
C PRO A 266 -15.40 20.55 18.10
N GLY A 267 -14.68 20.12 19.13
CA GLY A 267 -13.37 20.67 19.48
C GLY A 267 -12.21 20.05 18.71
N SER A 268 -11.13 20.81 18.49
CA SER A 268 -9.82 20.29 18.04
C SER A 268 -9.85 19.37 16.81
N LEU A 269 -10.55 19.78 15.75
CA LEU A 269 -10.51 19.05 14.47
C LEU A 269 -9.07 19.03 13.96
N ARG A 270 -8.58 17.83 13.61
CA ARG A 270 -7.23 17.60 13.10
C ARG A 270 -7.20 16.45 12.09
N SER A 271 -6.23 16.50 11.18
CA SER A 271 -5.90 15.38 10.31
C SER A 271 -5.03 14.36 11.05
N THR A 272 -5.34 13.07 10.90
CA THR A 272 -4.60 11.94 11.50
C THR A 272 -3.89 11.08 10.47
N GLY A 273 -4.19 11.24 9.18
CA GLY A 273 -3.53 10.51 8.10
C GLY A 273 -3.93 11.03 6.72
N VAL A 274 -3.00 11.00 5.77
CA VAL A 274 -3.24 11.48 4.40
C VAL A 274 -2.64 10.47 3.42
N THR A 275 -3.43 10.08 2.43
CA THR A 275 -3.00 9.25 1.31
C THR A 275 -3.17 10.00 -0.01
N ALA A 276 -2.95 9.30 -1.13
CA ALA A 276 -3.17 9.88 -2.44
C ALA A 276 -4.65 10.16 -2.75
N ASN A 277 -5.58 9.49 -2.08
CA ASN A 277 -6.99 9.55 -2.39
C ASN A 277 -7.89 9.60 -1.14
N SER A 278 -7.30 9.77 0.05
CA SER A 278 -8.04 9.87 1.29
C SER A 278 -7.37 10.75 2.35
N VAL A 279 -8.21 11.25 3.27
CA VAL A 279 -7.81 11.99 4.47
C VAL A 279 -8.56 11.42 5.65
N SER A 280 -7.84 11.09 6.72
CA SER A 280 -8.40 10.68 8.01
C SER A 280 -8.43 11.86 8.97
N LEU A 281 -9.54 12.05 9.66
CA LEU A 281 -9.82 13.19 10.55
C LEU A 281 -10.21 12.67 11.94
N ALA A 282 -9.89 13.45 12.97
CA ALA A 282 -10.34 13.24 14.35
C ALA A 282 -10.70 14.57 15.03
N TRP A 283 -11.64 14.54 15.96
CA TRP A 283 -12.08 15.71 16.75
C TRP A 283 -12.47 15.28 18.17
N ASN A 284 -12.75 16.26 19.04
CA ASN A 284 -13.23 16.06 20.39
C ASN A 284 -14.76 16.15 20.43
N ALA A 285 -15.37 15.43 21.38
CA ALA A 285 -16.83 15.35 21.49
C ALA A 285 -17.49 16.70 21.80
N SER A 286 -18.69 16.87 21.26
CA SER A 286 -19.63 17.92 21.63
C SER A 286 -20.51 17.50 22.81
N THR A 287 -21.11 18.47 23.49
CA THR A 287 -22.15 18.28 24.50
C THR A 287 -23.41 19.03 24.10
N ASP A 288 -24.53 18.64 24.69
CA ASP A 288 -25.84 19.23 24.41
C ASP A 288 -26.71 19.20 25.69
N ASN A 289 -27.70 20.08 25.79
CA ASN A 289 -28.64 20.17 26.92
C ASN A 289 -29.55 18.93 27.01
N SER A 290 -29.84 18.26 25.89
CA SER A 290 -30.53 16.95 25.88
C SER A 290 -29.67 15.81 26.43
N GLY A 291 -28.36 16.03 26.58
CA GLY A 291 -27.38 15.03 26.99
C GLY A 291 -27.00 14.02 25.90
N THR A 292 -27.52 14.14 24.67
CA THR A 292 -27.26 13.19 23.57
C THR A 292 -26.87 13.90 22.27
N ILE A 293 -25.81 13.42 21.63
CA ILE A 293 -25.42 13.83 20.27
C ILE A 293 -25.84 12.74 19.29
N ALA A 294 -26.64 13.07 18.28
CA ALA A 294 -27.04 12.12 17.24
C ALA A 294 -25.91 11.81 16.26
N GLY A 295 -25.00 12.75 16.03
CA GLY A 295 -23.79 12.51 15.26
C GLY A 295 -23.08 13.77 14.79
N TYR A 296 -22.12 13.58 13.90
CA TYR A 296 -21.25 14.59 13.33
C TYR A 296 -21.33 14.58 11.81
N ASP A 297 -21.53 15.76 11.23
CA ASP A 297 -21.50 15.99 9.79
C ASP A 297 -20.15 16.58 9.39
N VAL A 298 -19.44 15.89 8.50
CA VAL A 298 -18.14 16.32 7.97
C VAL A 298 -18.35 17.02 6.64
N TYR A 299 -17.77 18.20 6.50
CA TYR A 299 -17.86 19.07 5.33
C TYR A 299 -16.50 19.18 4.65
N GLN A 300 -16.50 19.13 3.31
CA GLN A 300 -15.40 19.51 2.45
C GLN A 300 -15.76 20.85 1.80
N GLY A 301 -15.12 21.94 2.23
CA GLY A 301 -15.59 23.29 1.94
C GLY A 301 -17.01 23.49 2.49
N THR A 302 -17.98 23.75 1.62
CA THR A 302 -19.40 23.90 1.98
C THR A 302 -20.22 22.62 1.78
N THR A 303 -19.66 21.59 1.14
CA THR A 303 -20.38 20.36 0.79
C THR A 303 -20.25 19.34 1.91
N LYS A 304 -21.36 18.80 2.41
CA LYS A 304 -21.33 17.66 3.34
C LYS A 304 -20.86 16.40 2.61
N VAL A 305 -19.80 15.78 3.11
CA VAL A 305 -19.17 14.59 2.51
C VAL A 305 -19.30 13.32 3.36
N SER A 306 -19.64 13.45 4.64
CA SER A 306 -19.86 12.30 5.53
C SER A 306 -20.75 12.66 6.70
N THR A 307 -21.40 11.65 7.28
CA THR A 307 -22.11 11.72 8.57
C THR A 307 -21.67 10.49 9.38
N THR A 308 -21.29 10.67 10.65
CA THR A 308 -20.79 9.60 11.52
C THR A 308 -21.16 9.86 12.97
N SER A 309 -21.37 8.81 13.77
CA SER A 309 -21.49 8.93 15.24
C SER A 309 -20.13 8.85 15.96
N SER A 310 -19.08 8.42 15.26
CA SER A 310 -17.71 8.35 15.79
C SER A 310 -17.04 9.72 15.84
N LEU A 311 -16.01 9.87 16.67
CA LEU A 311 -15.15 11.06 16.74
C LEU A 311 -14.05 11.10 15.65
N THR A 312 -14.21 10.28 14.62
CA THR A 312 -13.26 10.12 13.52
C THR A 312 -14.01 9.88 12.21
N ALA A 313 -13.44 10.33 11.10
CA ALA A 313 -13.92 10.01 9.76
C ALA A 313 -12.78 9.92 8.76
N THR A 314 -12.92 9.05 7.76
CA THR A 314 -12.01 8.97 6.62
C THR A 314 -12.77 9.36 5.35
N ILE A 315 -12.34 10.45 4.71
CA ILE A 315 -12.89 10.90 3.45
C ILE A 315 -12.05 10.30 2.33
N THR A 316 -12.68 9.53 1.44
CA THR A 316 -12.04 8.83 0.31
C THR A 316 -12.44 9.46 -1.02
N ASN A 317 -11.98 8.88 -2.14
CA ASN A 317 -12.24 9.36 -3.50
C ASN A 317 -11.78 10.81 -3.75
N LEU A 318 -10.77 11.24 -3.02
CA LEU A 318 -10.13 12.53 -3.21
C LEU A 318 -9.16 12.44 -4.40
N ALA A 319 -9.03 13.53 -5.14
CA ALA A 319 -8.04 13.65 -6.18
C ALA A 319 -6.63 13.72 -5.54
N PRO A 320 -5.62 13.05 -6.11
CA PRO A 320 -4.25 13.15 -5.64
C PRO A 320 -3.66 14.55 -5.77
N ASN A 321 -2.66 14.84 -4.94
CA ASN A 321 -1.96 16.12 -4.92
C ASN A 321 -2.89 17.34 -4.91
N THR A 322 -4.04 17.23 -4.24
CA THR A 322 -5.09 18.25 -4.22
C THR A 322 -5.33 18.71 -2.80
N SER A 323 -5.43 20.02 -2.60
CA SER A 323 -5.69 20.61 -1.29
C SER A 323 -7.19 20.62 -1.01
N TYR A 324 -7.58 20.05 0.12
CA TYR A 324 -8.94 19.97 0.62
C TYR A 324 -9.02 20.66 1.98
N THR A 325 -10.13 21.33 2.25
CA THR A 325 -10.41 21.95 3.54
C THR A 325 -11.63 21.29 4.16
N PHE A 326 -11.48 20.82 5.40
CA PHE A 326 -12.51 20.11 6.14
C PHE A 326 -12.97 20.88 7.38
N ALA A 327 -14.25 20.74 7.71
CA ALA A 327 -14.86 21.20 8.95
C ALA A 327 -15.92 20.18 9.44
N VAL A 328 -16.25 20.20 10.72
CA VAL A 328 -17.23 19.27 11.32
C VAL A 328 -18.29 20.06 12.09
N LYS A 329 -19.55 19.62 12.02
CA LYS A 329 -20.66 20.10 12.85
C LYS A 329 -21.26 18.95 13.64
N ALA A 330 -21.64 19.17 14.89
CA ALA A 330 -22.44 18.22 15.66
C ALA A 330 -23.93 18.43 15.41
N ARG A 331 -24.72 17.37 15.56
CA ARG A 331 -26.19 17.40 15.54
C ARG A 331 -26.76 16.62 16.71
N ASP A 332 -27.82 17.15 17.30
CA ASP A 332 -28.64 16.44 18.29
C ASP A 332 -29.69 15.55 17.58
N PRO A 333 -30.47 14.73 18.33
CA PRO A 333 -31.56 13.93 17.78
C PRO A 333 -32.69 14.75 17.13
N ASP A 334 -32.77 16.04 17.47
CA ASP A 334 -33.79 16.97 17.00
C ASP A 334 -33.33 17.76 15.77
N ASN A 335 -32.14 17.43 15.26
CA ASN A 335 -31.50 17.97 14.07
C ASN A 335 -31.13 19.46 14.18
N ASN A 336 -31.00 19.97 15.41
CA ASN A 336 -30.31 21.23 15.67
C ASN A 336 -28.80 21.01 15.41
N ALA A 337 -28.19 21.91 14.65
CA ALA A 337 -26.80 21.78 14.21
C ALA A 337 -25.91 22.85 14.86
N SER A 338 -24.77 22.41 15.40
CA SER A 338 -23.76 23.33 15.94
C SER A 338 -23.21 24.28 14.85
N ALA A 339 -22.53 25.34 15.28
CA ALA A 339 -21.58 26.02 14.40
C ALA A 339 -20.44 25.06 13.96
N ALA A 340 -19.73 25.41 12.87
CA ALA A 340 -18.63 24.59 12.36
C ALA A 340 -17.39 24.66 13.27
N SER A 341 -16.66 23.55 13.37
CA SER A 341 -15.36 23.48 14.03
C SER A 341 -14.31 24.40 13.38
N ASN A 342 -13.09 24.42 13.94
CA ASN A 342 -11.93 24.94 13.21
C ASN A 342 -11.78 24.19 11.87
N ALA A 343 -11.31 24.89 10.85
CA ALA A 343 -11.02 24.30 9.54
C ALA A 343 -9.65 23.61 9.54
N VAL A 344 -9.55 22.49 8.82
CA VAL A 344 -8.28 21.79 8.57
C VAL A 344 -8.07 21.68 7.07
N THR A 345 -7.02 22.33 6.58
CA THR A 345 -6.58 22.21 5.18
C THR A 345 -5.46 21.19 5.08
N VAL A 346 -5.66 20.19 4.23
CA VAL A 346 -4.67 19.14 3.93
C VAL A 346 -4.52 18.94 2.44
N ARG A 347 -3.34 18.54 1.99
CA ARG A 347 -3.10 18.20 0.59
C ARG A 347 -2.91 16.69 0.49
N THR A 348 -3.75 16.01 -0.29
CA THR A 348 -3.58 14.58 -0.57
C THR A 348 -2.22 14.32 -1.19
N SER A 349 -1.65 13.14 -0.91
CA SER A 349 -0.42 12.70 -1.54
C SER A 349 -0.62 12.56 -3.06
N SER A 350 0.45 12.50 -3.83
CA SER A 350 0.36 12.09 -5.25
C SER A 350 0.07 10.59 -5.37
N THR A 351 -0.59 10.14 -6.45
CA THR A 351 -0.69 8.71 -6.80
C THR A 351 0.69 8.10 -6.96
N GLY A 352 0.97 7.04 -6.21
CA GLY A 352 2.20 6.26 -6.29
C GLY A 352 3.44 6.92 -5.69
N GLY A 353 4.26 6.06 -5.09
CA GLY A 353 5.70 6.30 -5.10
C GLY A 353 6.37 6.03 -3.77
N GLY A 354 7.07 4.91 -3.63
CA GLY A 354 7.72 4.53 -2.37
C GLY A 354 7.49 3.06 -2.08
N GLY A 355 8.54 2.25 -2.14
CA GLY A 355 8.48 0.81 -1.93
C GLY A 355 9.47 0.09 -2.84
N ILE A 356 9.28 -1.22 -2.99
CA ILE A 356 10.04 -2.02 -3.93
C ILE A 356 9.40 -1.88 -5.32
N PRO A 357 10.08 -1.31 -6.32
CA PRO A 357 9.54 -1.15 -7.65
C PRO A 357 9.67 -2.44 -8.45
N GLU A 358 8.77 -2.63 -9.41
CA GLU A 358 8.80 -3.71 -10.39
C GLU A 358 9.19 -3.18 -11.77
N TYR A 359 9.88 -4.00 -12.55
CA TYR A 359 10.07 -3.72 -13.97
C TYR A 359 8.72 -3.71 -14.69
N GLU A 360 8.49 -2.70 -15.51
CA GLU A 360 7.31 -2.62 -16.35
C GLU A 360 7.66 -2.79 -17.83
N ARG A 361 8.51 -1.91 -18.37
CA ARG A 361 8.87 -1.93 -19.80
C ARG A 361 10.16 -1.16 -20.08
N ASN A 362 10.77 -1.46 -21.22
CA ASN A 362 11.76 -0.59 -21.83
C ASN A 362 11.04 0.63 -22.44
N ILE A 363 11.66 1.81 -22.33
CA ILE A 363 11.20 3.06 -22.93
C ILE A 363 11.95 3.29 -24.23
N ALA A 364 13.27 3.42 -24.17
CA ALA A 364 14.06 3.69 -25.36
C ALA A 364 15.52 3.24 -25.18
N ASN A 365 16.16 2.82 -26.27
CA ASN A 365 17.62 2.66 -26.27
C ASN A 365 18.27 4.03 -26.41
N VAL A 366 19.33 4.30 -25.67
CA VAL A 366 20.09 5.56 -25.69
C VAL A 366 21.57 5.25 -25.80
N ASP A 367 22.39 6.24 -26.11
CA ASP A 367 23.83 6.12 -25.97
C ASP A 367 24.20 6.19 -24.47
N LEU A 368 24.91 7.20 -23.99
CA LEU A 368 25.23 7.34 -22.56
C LEU A 368 24.26 8.30 -21.86
N GLY A 369 23.02 7.87 -21.64
CA GLY A 369 21.97 8.62 -20.95
C GLY A 369 22.31 8.95 -19.49
N TRP A 370 22.86 10.14 -19.24
CA TRP A 370 23.49 10.51 -17.97
C TRP A 370 22.52 11.13 -16.96
N SER A 371 21.65 12.03 -17.42
CA SER A 371 20.63 12.69 -16.60
C SER A 371 19.29 12.72 -17.32
N VAL A 372 18.20 12.68 -16.55
CA VAL A 372 16.82 12.73 -17.03
C VAL A 372 16.09 13.84 -16.29
N ALA A 373 15.32 14.67 -17.00
CA ALA A 373 14.40 15.64 -16.39
C ALA A 373 13.08 15.70 -17.17
N PHE A 374 11.97 15.44 -16.48
CA PHE A 374 10.64 15.43 -17.10
C PHE A 374 10.13 16.85 -17.37
N LEU A 375 9.57 17.06 -18.56
CA LEU A 375 8.93 18.30 -18.95
C LEU A 375 7.61 18.47 -18.18
N PRO A 376 7.34 19.66 -17.59
CA PRO A 376 6.12 19.92 -16.83
C PRO A 376 4.93 20.31 -17.74
N ASP A 377 4.84 19.73 -18.94
CA ASP A 377 3.82 20.05 -19.95
C ASP A 377 2.67 19.01 -20.00
N GLY A 378 2.69 18.04 -19.08
CA GLY A 378 1.70 16.96 -19.02
C GLY A 378 1.89 15.85 -20.05
N SER A 379 2.86 15.95 -20.97
CA SER A 379 3.10 14.93 -22.00
C SER A 379 3.74 13.65 -21.45
N GLY A 380 4.36 13.73 -20.26
CA GLY A 380 5.19 12.66 -19.71
C GLY A 380 6.53 12.47 -20.45
N SER A 381 6.91 13.41 -21.32
CA SER A 381 8.20 13.40 -21.99
C SER A 381 9.32 13.90 -21.07
N ALA A 382 10.54 13.42 -21.28
CA ALA A 382 11.72 13.89 -20.57
C ALA A 382 12.81 14.38 -21.52
N LEU A 383 13.58 15.35 -21.04
CA LEU A 383 14.89 15.67 -21.59
C LEU A 383 15.94 14.70 -21.03
N VAL A 384 16.85 14.24 -21.88
CA VAL A 384 17.92 13.31 -21.53
C VAL A 384 19.24 13.81 -22.09
N THR A 385 20.29 13.84 -21.26
CA THR A 385 21.66 14.16 -21.70
C THR A 385 22.40 12.91 -22.14
N GLU A 386 23.03 12.95 -23.31
CA GLU A 386 23.95 11.89 -23.76
C GLU A 386 25.40 12.35 -23.62
N ARG A 387 26.14 11.69 -22.72
CA ARG A 387 27.43 12.17 -22.22
C ARG A 387 28.46 12.46 -23.31
N ASP A 388 28.69 11.50 -24.20
CA ASP A 388 29.82 11.55 -25.15
C ASP A 388 29.41 12.03 -26.54
N ARG A 389 28.10 12.03 -26.84
CA ARG A 389 27.54 12.69 -28.03
C ARG A 389 27.33 14.19 -27.84
N PHE A 390 27.28 14.62 -26.57
CA PHE A 390 26.96 15.98 -26.13
C PHE A 390 25.56 16.43 -26.57
N GLU A 391 24.69 15.47 -26.86
CA GLU A 391 23.35 15.68 -27.39
C GLU A 391 22.32 15.74 -26.25
N VAL A 392 21.30 16.57 -26.45
CA VAL A 392 20.09 16.59 -25.62
C VAL A 392 18.98 15.94 -26.40
N LEU A 393 18.39 14.88 -25.85
CA LEU A 393 17.26 14.19 -26.42
C LEU A 393 15.96 14.62 -25.73
N ARG A 394 14.87 14.68 -26.48
CA ARG A 394 13.51 14.53 -25.94
C ARG A 394 13.09 13.08 -26.12
N VAL A 395 12.67 12.43 -25.04
CA VAL A 395 12.15 11.06 -25.04
C VAL A 395 10.72 11.07 -24.53
N SER A 396 9.77 10.61 -25.34
CA SER A 396 8.35 10.53 -24.94
C SER A 396 8.10 9.37 -23.97
N SER A 397 6.95 9.40 -23.29
CA SER A 397 6.47 8.30 -22.44
C SER A 397 6.28 6.97 -23.17
N THR A 398 6.13 7.03 -24.50
CA THR A 398 5.99 5.89 -25.41
C THR A 398 7.32 5.45 -26.06
N GLY A 399 8.42 6.15 -25.78
CA GLY A 399 9.75 5.77 -26.26
C GLY A 399 10.21 6.47 -27.54
N GLN A 400 9.45 7.40 -28.09
CA GLN A 400 9.88 8.18 -29.25
C GLN A 400 11.01 9.13 -28.84
N LYS A 401 12.13 9.05 -29.57
CA LYS A 401 13.31 9.90 -29.36
C LYS A 401 13.38 11.00 -30.41
N THR A 402 13.76 12.20 -29.99
CA THR A 402 14.10 13.33 -30.87
C THR A 402 15.37 13.99 -30.37
N THR A 403 16.41 14.06 -31.19
CA THR A 403 17.62 14.84 -30.87
C THR A 403 17.30 16.32 -31.04
N LEU A 404 17.42 17.10 -29.96
CA LEU A 404 17.09 18.53 -29.94
C LEU A 404 18.28 19.42 -30.31
N GLY A 405 19.50 18.91 -30.17
CA GLY A 405 20.72 19.65 -30.43
C GLY A 405 21.85 19.25 -29.49
N LYS A 406 22.92 20.03 -29.49
CA LYS A 406 24.09 19.85 -28.61
C LYS A 406 24.25 21.02 -27.67
N VAL A 407 24.83 20.76 -26.50
CA VAL A 407 25.25 21.84 -25.59
C VAL A 407 26.55 22.46 -26.09
N PRO A 408 26.59 23.78 -26.41
CA PRO A 408 27.77 24.42 -26.96
C PRO A 408 28.99 24.31 -26.03
N GLY A 409 30.15 23.98 -26.60
CA GLY A 409 31.42 23.90 -25.86
C GLY A 409 31.61 22.66 -25.00
N ALA A 410 30.66 21.71 -25.00
CA ALA A 410 30.82 20.43 -24.35
C ALA A 410 31.89 19.56 -25.06
N VAL A 411 32.78 18.96 -24.26
CA VAL A 411 33.86 18.07 -24.73
C VAL A 411 33.99 16.87 -23.79
N THR A 412 34.60 15.79 -24.26
CA THR A 412 34.98 14.67 -23.40
C THR A 412 36.27 14.98 -22.64
N THR A 413 36.45 14.36 -21.48
CA THR A 413 37.75 14.32 -20.78
C THR A 413 38.55 13.05 -21.07
N THR A 414 38.16 12.28 -22.10
CA THR A 414 38.66 10.93 -22.39
C THR A 414 38.54 9.99 -21.19
N GLY A 415 37.48 10.21 -20.41
CA GLY A 415 37.14 9.50 -19.18
C GLY A 415 35.69 9.76 -18.78
N GLU A 416 35.45 10.22 -17.55
CA GLU A 416 34.11 10.39 -16.97
C GLU A 416 33.40 11.68 -17.38
N GLY A 417 34.13 12.65 -17.93
CA GLY A 417 33.60 13.97 -18.29
C GLY A 417 32.98 14.02 -19.69
N GLY A 418 32.02 14.94 -19.85
CA GLY A 418 31.19 15.09 -21.04
C GLY A 418 29.99 15.98 -20.73
N LEU A 419 28.84 15.72 -21.36
CA LEU A 419 27.56 16.34 -20.99
C LEU A 419 26.91 15.53 -19.85
N LEU A 420 26.85 16.11 -18.65
CA LEU A 420 26.50 15.39 -17.42
C LEU A 420 25.09 15.78 -16.93
N GLY A 421 25.01 16.54 -15.84
CA GLY A 421 23.78 16.88 -15.17
C GLY A 421 22.86 17.80 -15.98
N LEU A 422 21.57 17.67 -15.68
CA LEU A 422 20.45 18.37 -16.31
C LEU A 422 19.46 18.75 -15.21
N ALA A 423 18.99 19.98 -15.22
CA ALA A 423 17.88 20.42 -14.36
C ALA A 423 17.00 21.44 -15.08
N LEU A 424 15.68 21.34 -14.94
CA LEU A 424 14.76 22.40 -15.36
C LEU A 424 14.65 23.46 -14.26
N SER A 425 14.48 24.72 -14.65
CA SER A 425 14.18 25.80 -13.71
C SER A 425 12.95 25.47 -12.85
N PRO A 426 12.92 25.86 -11.56
CA PRO A 426 11.69 25.81 -10.78
C PRO A 426 10.56 26.64 -11.39
N ASP A 427 10.89 27.68 -12.18
CA ASP A 427 9.96 28.55 -12.88
C ASP A 427 9.88 28.24 -14.39
N PHE A 428 10.17 26.99 -14.78
CA PHE A 428 10.27 26.58 -16.18
C PHE A 428 9.05 26.90 -17.04
N ALA A 429 7.86 26.94 -16.42
CA ALA A 429 6.62 27.30 -17.11
C ALA A 429 6.65 28.73 -17.67
N ASN A 430 7.41 29.63 -17.06
CA ASN A 430 7.52 31.03 -17.44
C ASN A 430 8.88 31.35 -18.08
N ASP A 431 9.96 30.80 -17.52
CA ASP A 431 11.32 31.16 -17.92
C ASP A 431 11.96 30.19 -18.92
N HIS A 432 11.37 29.01 -19.14
CA HIS A 432 11.86 28.00 -20.08
C HIS A 432 13.36 27.67 -19.98
N TRP A 433 13.98 27.88 -18.80
CA TRP A 433 15.41 27.67 -18.62
C TRP A 433 15.73 26.21 -18.29
N VAL A 434 16.67 25.64 -19.05
CA VAL A 434 17.27 24.33 -18.80
C VAL A 434 18.73 24.52 -18.45
N TYR A 435 19.16 23.94 -17.34
CA TYR A 435 20.52 24.00 -16.81
C TYR A 435 21.27 22.72 -17.15
N PHE A 436 22.53 22.86 -17.55
CA PHE A 436 23.41 21.76 -17.90
C PHE A 436 24.74 21.88 -17.17
N TYR A 437 25.21 20.77 -16.59
CA TYR A 437 26.59 20.62 -16.14
C TYR A 437 27.37 19.88 -17.23
N HIS A 438 28.49 20.44 -17.69
CA HIS A 438 29.32 19.75 -18.67
C HIS A 438 30.82 20.07 -18.51
N SER A 439 31.64 19.14 -19.01
CA SER A 439 33.06 19.39 -19.24
C SER A 439 33.22 20.24 -20.50
N ALA A 440 34.06 21.27 -20.41
CA ALA A 440 34.44 22.17 -21.49
C ALA A 440 35.96 22.12 -21.70
N ALA A 441 36.49 22.92 -22.64
CA ALA A 441 37.91 22.90 -22.99
C ALA A 441 38.85 23.11 -21.78
N ASN A 442 38.49 23.98 -20.83
CA ASN A 442 39.37 24.38 -19.73
C ASN A 442 38.87 23.99 -18.33
N ASP A 443 37.59 23.68 -18.16
CA ASP A 443 36.93 23.46 -16.87
C ASP A 443 35.73 22.52 -17.02
N ASN A 444 35.13 22.14 -15.91
CA ASN A 444 33.70 21.85 -15.86
C ASN A 444 32.94 23.16 -15.62
N ARG A 445 31.69 23.22 -16.06
CA ARG A 445 30.86 24.41 -15.89
C ARG A 445 29.38 24.06 -15.88
N ILE A 446 28.60 24.96 -15.30
CA ILE A 446 27.15 24.99 -15.36
C ILE A 446 26.76 26.12 -16.31
N VAL A 447 25.92 25.78 -17.27
CA VAL A 447 25.32 26.74 -18.21
C VAL A 447 23.80 26.59 -18.21
N ARG A 448 23.08 27.56 -18.76
CA ARG A 448 21.65 27.44 -19.05
C ARG A 448 21.32 27.78 -20.49
N MET A 449 20.26 27.17 -21.01
CA MET A 449 19.76 27.34 -22.38
C MET A 449 18.23 27.38 -22.37
N ARG A 450 17.61 28.11 -23.30
CA ARG A 450 16.15 28.14 -23.44
C ARG A 450 15.63 26.88 -24.12
N TYR A 451 14.51 26.35 -23.63
CA TYR A 451 13.74 25.30 -24.28
C TYR A 451 12.32 25.79 -24.57
N GLU A 452 12.06 26.18 -25.82
CA GLU A 452 10.81 26.83 -26.22
C GLU A 452 10.26 26.17 -27.47
N ASN A 453 8.94 26.01 -27.54
CA ASN A 453 8.25 25.44 -28.71
C ASN A 453 8.80 24.07 -29.17
N GLY A 454 9.23 23.25 -28.20
CA GLY A 454 9.79 21.93 -28.45
C GLY A 454 11.23 21.92 -28.96
N GLN A 455 11.91 23.07 -29.00
CA GLN A 455 13.28 23.23 -29.49
C GLN A 455 14.22 23.67 -28.36
N LEU A 456 15.48 23.21 -28.42
CA LEU A 456 16.54 23.72 -27.56
C LEU A 456 17.25 24.87 -28.28
N GLY A 457 17.51 25.97 -27.57
CA GLY A 457 18.30 27.08 -28.10
C GLY A 457 19.69 26.65 -28.57
N THR A 458 20.33 27.46 -29.40
CA THR A 458 21.68 27.15 -29.95
C THR A 458 22.81 27.82 -29.18
N THR A 459 22.49 28.71 -28.24
CA THR A 459 23.43 29.43 -27.37
C THR A 459 23.24 29.03 -25.92
N SER A 460 24.31 29.18 -25.12
CA SER A 460 24.29 28.90 -23.68
C SER A 460 24.83 30.09 -22.88
N GLU A 461 24.25 30.31 -21.71
CA GLU A 461 24.68 31.34 -20.75
C GLU A 461 25.44 30.68 -19.59
N PRO A 462 26.62 31.17 -19.20
CA PRO A 462 27.33 30.65 -18.04
C PRO A 462 26.58 30.98 -16.74
N VAL A 463 26.42 29.97 -15.88
CA VAL A 463 25.85 30.10 -14.52
C VAL A 463 26.98 30.00 -13.49
N LEU A 464 27.86 29.01 -13.64
CA LEU A 464 29.09 28.90 -12.84
C LEU A 464 30.18 28.20 -13.64
N THR A 465 31.35 28.83 -13.75
CA THR A 465 32.51 28.32 -14.49
C THR A 465 33.71 28.15 -13.55
N GLY A 466 34.80 27.58 -14.05
CA GLY A 466 36.05 27.41 -13.29
C GLY A 466 36.03 26.23 -12.32
N LEU A 467 35.09 25.30 -12.46
CA LEU A 467 35.13 24.03 -11.75
C LEU A 467 36.27 23.21 -12.35
N ALA A 468 37.27 22.77 -11.57
CA ALA A 468 38.35 21.98 -12.13
C ALA A 468 37.79 20.70 -12.76
N LYS A 469 38.37 20.31 -13.91
CA LYS A 469 38.07 19.05 -14.59
C LYS A 469 39.27 18.13 -14.54
N ASN A 470 39.00 16.84 -14.63
CA ASN A 470 40.01 15.82 -14.82
C ASN A 470 39.42 14.70 -15.69
N ARG A 471 40.26 13.77 -16.14
CA ARG A 471 39.81 12.52 -16.75
C ARG A 471 38.76 11.82 -15.87
N TYR A 472 38.94 11.86 -14.54
CA TYR A 472 38.02 11.27 -13.56
C TYR A 472 37.62 12.27 -12.46
N HIS A 473 36.54 11.97 -11.73
CA HIS A 473 36.05 12.74 -10.57
C HIS A 473 35.52 14.13 -10.92
N ASN A 474 34.63 14.18 -11.91
CA ASN A 474 33.99 15.41 -12.32
C ASN A 474 32.69 15.70 -11.55
N GLY A 475 32.21 14.77 -10.72
CA GLY A 475 30.87 14.84 -10.12
C GLY A 475 29.80 14.97 -11.21
N GLY A 476 29.08 16.08 -11.20
CA GLY A 476 28.29 16.57 -12.33
C GLY A 476 26.79 16.51 -12.15
N ARG A 477 26.28 16.03 -11.01
CA ARG A 477 24.84 16.07 -10.73
C ARG A 477 24.44 17.49 -10.35
N ILE A 478 23.43 18.02 -11.03
CA ILE A 478 22.76 19.26 -10.66
C ILE A 478 21.27 19.01 -10.45
N ARG A 479 20.68 19.68 -9.46
CA ARG A 479 19.25 19.60 -9.18
C ARG A 479 18.80 20.83 -8.40
N PHE A 480 17.61 21.33 -8.69
CA PHE A 480 17.01 22.38 -7.86
C PHE A 480 16.44 21.78 -6.58
N GLY A 481 16.75 22.43 -5.45
CA GLY A 481 16.17 22.09 -4.15
C GLY A 481 14.80 22.74 -3.93
N PRO A 482 14.10 22.35 -2.85
CA PRO A 482 12.79 22.93 -2.48
C PRO A 482 12.86 24.42 -2.13
N ASP A 483 14.06 24.95 -1.89
CA ASP A 483 14.34 26.38 -1.65
C ASP A 483 14.55 27.19 -2.95
N GLY A 484 14.33 26.56 -4.11
CA GLY A 484 14.50 27.16 -5.44
C GLY A 484 15.96 27.44 -5.81
N LYS A 485 16.94 26.87 -5.10
CA LYS A 485 18.38 27.02 -5.41
C LYS A 485 18.90 25.83 -6.17
N LEU A 486 19.87 26.06 -7.04
CA LEU A 486 20.56 25.02 -7.79
C LEU A 486 21.66 24.42 -6.91
N TYR A 487 21.59 23.11 -6.68
CA TYR A 487 22.64 22.37 -6.01
C TYR A 487 23.48 21.62 -7.04
N ALA A 488 24.81 21.63 -6.86
CA ALA A 488 25.74 20.98 -7.75
C ALA A 488 26.72 20.10 -6.98
N ALA A 489 26.75 18.81 -7.32
CA ALA A 489 27.73 17.85 -6.81
C ALA A 489 28.99 17.93 -7.68
N VAL A 490 30.12 18.34 -7.10
CA VAL A 490 31.36 18.60 -7.83
C VAL A 490 32.47 17.72 -7.26
N GLY A 491 33.04 16.86 -8.10
CA GLY A 491 34.14 15.98 -7.68
C GLY A 491 35.46 16.74 -7.44
N ASP A 492 36.41 16.07 -6.80
CA ASP A 492 37.69 16.63 -6.39
C ASP A 492 38.70 16.82 -7.54
N ALA A 493 38.34 16.38 -8.75
CA ALA A 493 39.19 16.37 -9.94
C ALA A 493 40.53 15.62 -9.74
N GLN A 494 40.50 14.53 -8.97
CA GLN A 494 41.65 13.72 -8.54
C GLN A 494 42.67 14.45 -7.65
N SER A 495 42.26 15.54 -7.01
CA SER A 495 43.07 16.20 -6.01
C SER A 495 42.29 16.30 -4.71
N GLY A 496 42.51 15.37 -3.79
CA GLY A 496 41.83 15.33 -2.50
C GLY A 496 42.01 16.62 -1.68
N ALA A 497 43.12 17.35 -1.87
CA ALA A 497 43.34 18.66 -1.25
C ALA A 497 42.25 19.69 -1.62
N ASN A 498 41.63 19.56 -2.80
CA ASN A 498 40.50 20.41 -3.18
C ASN A 498 39.32 20.24 -2.23
N ALA A 499 39.03 19.02 -1.78
CA ALA A 499 37.84 18.70 -1.00
C ALA A 499 37.78 19.46 0.34
N GLN A 500 38.92 19.65 1.01
CA GLN A 500 39.02 20.41 2.24
C GLN A 500 39.23 21.92 2.00
N ASN A 501 39.79 22.32 0.86
CA ASN A 501 40.00 23.72 0.52
C ASN A 501 38.67 24.43 0.18
N ARG A 502 38.22 25.35 1.04
CA ARG A 502 37.00 26.17 0.81
C ARG A 502 37.16 27.20 -0.32
N GLY A 503 38.38 27.58 -0.68
CA GLY A 503 38.66 28.41 -1.85
C GLY A 503 38.55 27.65 -3.19
N SER A 504 38.42 26.32 -3.14
CA SER A 504 38.14 25.48 -4.31
C SER A 504 36.65 25.19 -4.43
N LEU A 505 36.15 25.10 -5.67
CA LEU A 505 34.79 24.65 -5.97
C LEU A 505 34.69 23.12 -6.06
N ASN A 506 35.82 22.41 -6.04
CA ASN A 506 35.92 20.96 -6.23
C ASN A 506 35.89 20.18 -4.91
N GLY A 507 35.34 18.97 -4.96
CA GLY A 507 35.11 18.13 -3.79
C GLY A 507 34.08 18.73 -2.84
N LYS A 508 32.96 19.21 -3.42
CA LYS A 508 31.91 20.00 -2.75
C LYS A 508 30.52 19.55 -3.19
N ILE A 509 29.53 19.87 -2.36
CA ILE A 509 28.20 20.21 -2.86
C ILE A 509 28.09 21.73 -2.79
N LEU A 510 27.79 22.36 -3.93
CA LEU A 510 27.58 23.80 -4.06
C LEU A 510 26.09 24.13 -4.03
N ARG A 511 25.74 25.35 -3.61
CA ARG A 511 24.38 25.90 -3.66
C ARG A 511 24.40 27.30 -4.27
N ILE A 512 23.61 27.50 -5.33
CA ILE A 512 23.72 28.62 -6.27
C ILE A 512 22.31 29.18 -6.54
N ASN A 513 22.16 30.49 -6.68
CA ASN A 513 20.93 31.08 -7.21
C ASN A 513 20.76 30.72 -8.70
N PRO A 514 19.52 30.71 -9.25
CA PRO A 514 19.30 30.43 -10.68
C PRO A 514 20.08 31.33 -11.64
N ASP A 515 20.43 32.54 -11.21
CA ASP A 515 21.22 33.50 -11.98
C ASP A 515 22.75 33.31 -11.87
N GLY A 516 23.22 32.33 -11.10
CA GLY A 516 24.65 32.07 -10.90
C GLY A 516 25.28 32.81 -9.72
N THR A 517 24.54 33.69 -9.04
CA THR A 517 25.02 34.34 -7.82
C THR A 517 25.00 33.36 -6.64
N ALA A 518 25.81 33.64 -5.61
CA ALA A 518 25.80 32.85 -4.39
C ALA A 518 24.68 33.33 -3.45
N PRO A 519 23.84 32.42 -2.92
CA PRO A 519 22.88 32.77 -1.87
C PRO A 519 23.59 33.37 -0.65
N SER A 520 23.09 34.50 -0.16
CA SER A 520 23.68 35.22 1.00
C SER A 520 23.61 34.42 2.30
N ASP A 521 22.70 33.44 2.37
CA ASP A 521 22.53 32.55 3.51
C ASP A 521 23.42 31.29 3.41
N ASN A 522 24.30 31.15 2.41
CA ASN A 522 25.24 30.03 2.37
C ASN A 522 26.20 30.02 3.57
N PRO A 523 26.62 28.85 4.06
CA PRO A 523 27.35 28.71 5.34
C PRO A 523 28.70 29.43 5.35
N PHE A 524 29.32 29.63 4.19
CA PHE A 524 30.62 30.30 4.06
C PHE A 524 30.54 31.57 3.20
N PHE A 525 29.36 32.17 3.07
CA PHE A 525 29.14 33.37 2.25
C PHE A 525 30.09 34.52 2.61
N SER A 526 30.24 34.79 3.91
CA SER A 526 31.09 35.88 4.43
C SER A 526 32.58 35.71 4.16
N THR A 527 33.06 34.49 3.89
CA THR A 527 34.46 34.22 3.51
C THR A 527 34.81 34.84 2.15
N GLY A 528 33.82 35.08 1.28
CA GLY A 528 34.04 35.57 -0.08
C GLY A 528 34.71 34.55 -1.00
N GLY A 529 35.19 35.00 -2.17
CA GLY A 529 35.81 34.11 -3.16
C GLY A 529 34.89 32.95 -3.56
N ASN A 530 35.44 31.77 -3.87
CA ASN A 530 34.64 30.59 -4.19
C ASN A 530 33.90 29.98 -2.98
N ALA A 531 34.39 30.24 -1.76
CA ALA A 531 33.81 29.70 -0.53
C ALA A 531 32.33 30.07 -0.38
N ARG A 532 31.92 31.23 -0.92
CA ARG A 532 30.51 31.68 -0.89
C ARG A 532 29.52 30.71 -1.54
N TYR A 533 29.95 29.84 -2.45
CA TYR A 533 29.09 28.84 -3.10
C TYR A 533 29.01 27.52 -2.35
N VAL A 534 29.92 27.26 -1.41
CA VAL A 534 30.04 25.97 -0.74
C VAL A 534 28.87 25.74 0.21
N TYR A 535 28.13 24.66 0.00
CA TYR A 535 27.08 24.20 0.92
C TYR A 535 27.61 23.12 1.86
N SER A 536 28.34 22.13 1.34
CA SER A 536 29.11 21.15 2.12
C SER A 536 30.45 20.84 1.43
N LEU A 537 31.40 20.31 2.20
CA LEU A 537 32.77 20.03 1.75
C LEU A 537 33.27 18.67 2.22
N GLY A 538 34.48 18.29 1.78
CA GLY A 538 35.06 17.00 2.10
C GLY A 538 34.46 15.86 1.28
N HIS A 539 34.14 16.12 0.01
CA HIS A 539 33.63 15.12 -0.93
C HIS A 539 34.70 14.72 -1.97
N ARG A 540 34.70 13.47 -2.40
CA ARG A 540 35.52 12.89 -3.47
C ARG A 540 34.84 13.01 -4.84
N ASN A 541 33.74 12.30 -5.07
CA ASN A 541 33.06 12.26 -6.37
C ASN A 541 31.54 12.00 -6.25
N PRO A 542 30.77 12.95 -5.66
CA PRO A 542 29.34 12.82 -5.51
C PRO A 542 28.61 12.93 -6.86
N GLN A 543 27.65 12.02 -7.12
CA GLN A 543 26.93 11.95 -8.41
C GLN A 543 25.41 11.77 -8.26
N GLY A 544 24.90 11.75 -7.03
CA GLY A 544 23.47 11.69 -6.72
C GLY A 544 23.07 12.81 -5.78
N LEU A 545 21.91 13.42 -6.05
CA LEU A 545 21.29 14.44 -5.19
C LEU A 545 19.77 14.23 -5.19
N ALA A 546 19.17 14.13 -4.01
CA ALA A 546 17.73 14.05 -3.85
C ALA A 546 17.29 14.64 -2.51
N TRP A 547 16.02 15.05 -2.44
CA TRP A 547 15.43 15.55 -1.20
C TRP A 547 14.37 14.59 -0.70
N ASP A 548 14.34 14.38 0.62
CA ASP A 548 13.28 13.61 1.25
C ASP A 548 12.03 14.45 1.54
N SER A 549 11.00 13.82 2.10
CA SER A 549 9.72 14.49 2.40
C SER A 549 9.85 15.63 3.42
N ARG A 550 10.95 15.68 4.18
CA ARG A 550 11.26 16.72 5.18
C ARG A 550 12.11 17.84 4.60
N GLY A 551 12.42 17.79 3.29
CA GLY A 551 13.28 18.76 2.63
C GLY A 551 14.76 18.61 2.98
N GLN A 552 15.19 17.45 3.51
CA GLN A 552 16.59 17.19 3.80
C GLN A 552 17.30 16.68 2.54
N LEU A 553 18.51 17.19 2.28
CA LEU A 553 19.31 16.81 1.13
C LEU A 553 20.07 15.50 1.40
N TRP A 554 19.97 14.56 0.48
CA TRP A 554 20.75 13.32 0.45
C TRP A 554 21.65 13.29 -0.77
N ALA A 555 22.85 12.76 -0.62
CA ALA A 555 23.79 12.56 -1.72
C ALA A 555 24.39 11.16 -1.70
N ALA A 556 24.63 10.60 -2.89
CA ALA A 556 25.41 9.37 -3.02
C ALA A 556 26.71 9.63 -3.76
N GLU A 557 27.75 8.91 -3.32
CA GLU A 557 29.13 9.29 -3.60
C GLU A 557 30.04 8.08 -3.82
N PHE A 558 30.88 8.18 -4.84
CA PHE A 558 31.92 7.21 -5.14
C PHE A 558 33.10 7.35 -4.18
N GLY A 559 33.39 6.26 -3.48
CA GLY A 559 34.62 6.06 -2.73
C GLY A 559 35.84 5.94 -3.62
N ASP A 560 37.02 5.88 -3.00
CA ASP A 560 38.29 5.67 -3.68
C ASP A 560 38.55 4.20 -3.95
N ASN A 561 38.86 3.46 -2.90
CA ASN A 561 39.20 2.05 -3.00
C ASN A 561 38.46 1.19 -1.96
N SER A 562 37.83 1.81 -0.95
CA SER A 562 37.26 1.08 0.17
C SER A 562 35.75 1.25 0.30
N GLN A 563 35.24 2.49 0.38
CA GLN A 563 33.85 2.74 0.78
C GLN A 563 33.14 3.77 -0.09
N ASP A 564 32.13 3.32 -0.82
CA ASP A 564 31.09 4.16 -1.39
C ASP A 564 30.09 4.59 -0.32
N GLU A 565 29.41 5.71 -0.52
CA GLU A 565 28.62 6.37 0.53
C GLU A 565 27.21 6.80 0.10
N LEU A 566 26.30 6.77 1.08
CA LEU A 566 25.07 7.54 1.09
C LEU A 566 25.11 8.50 2.29
N ASN A 567 25.04 9.79 2.00
CA ASN A 567 25.19 10.88 2.94
C ASN A 567 23.90 11.66 3.12
N LEU A 568 23.55 11.97 4.38
CA LEU A 568 22.57 13.02 4.71
C LEU A 568 23.33 14.34 4.82
N ILE A 569 23.08 15.25 3.89
CA ILE A 569 23.83 16.48 3.70
C ILE A 569 23.41 17.57 4.68
N GLN A 570 24.38 18.08 5.43
CA GLN A 570 24.20 19.17 6.39
C GLN A 570 24.83 20.46 5.85
N LYS A 571 24.14 21.58 6.04
CA LYS A 571 24.65 22.92 5.71
C LYS A 571 25.94 23.20 6.49
N GLY A 572 27.03 23.46 5.78
CA GLY A 572 28.37 23.68 6.33
C GLY A 572 29.11 22.41 6.74
N GLY A 573 28.51 21.23 6.52
CA GLY A 573 29.04 19.94 6.96
C GLY A 573 30.28 19.51 6.19
N ASN A 574 31.22 18.88 6.91
CA ASN A 574 32.45 18.31 6.36
C ASN A 574 32.39 16.77 6.39
N TYR A 575 32.52 16.14 5.22
CA TYR A 575 32.38 14.70 5.00
C TYR A 575 33.73 13.96 4.98
N GLY A 576 34.83 14.67 5.27
CA GLY A 576 36.09 14.05 5.70
C GLY A 576 37.07 13.65 4.60
N TRP A 577 36.66 13.52 3.33
CA TRP A 577 37.61 13.22 2.25
C TRP A 577 38.70 14.31 2.14
N PRO A 578 40.00 13.96 2.01
CA PRO A 578 40.55 12.63 1.80
C PRO A 578 41.06 11.92 3.08
N ALA A 579 40.94 12.55 4.24
CA ALA A 579 41.45 11.99 5.49
C ALA A 579 40.59 10.82 6.02
N CYS A 580 39.29 10.87 5.74
CA CYS A 580 38.32 9.82 6.04
C CYS A 580 37.62 9.39 4.76
N GLU A 581 37.58 8.08 4.50
CA GLU A 581 36.80 7.44 3.44
C GLU A 581 35.75 6.55 4.11
N GLY A 582 34.49 6.98 4.02
CA GLY A 582 33.37 6.42 4.76
C GLY A 582 33.55 6.51 6.27
N THR A 583 34.05 5.45 6.86
CA THR A 583 34.29 5.31 8.31
C THR A 583 35.71 4.84 8.62
N ILE A 584 36.59 4.85 7.61
CA ILE A 584 37.98 4.38 7.69
C ILE A 584 38.91 5.57 7.52
N GLY A 585 40.02 5.57 8.26
CA GLY A 585 41.00 6.66 8.27
C GLY A 585 40.86 7.57 9.49
N ASP A 586 41.28 8.82 9.34
CA ASP A 586 41.13 9.82 10.40
C ASP A 586 39.76 10.47 10.30
N CYS A 587 38.75 9.84 10.92
CA CYS A 587 37.35 10.25 10.83
C CYS A 587 36.91 11.18 11.97
N GLY A 588 37.82 11.59 12.85
CA GLY A 588 37.50 12.42 14.01
C GLY A 588 36.91 13.78 13.61
N GLY A 589 35.68 14.07 14.07
CA GLY A 589 35.04 15.38 13.84
C GLY A 589 34.39 15.58 12.47
N TYR A 590 34.40 14.57 11.59
CA TYR A 590 33.68 14.59 10.31
C TYR A 590 32.29 13.97 10.43
N ILE A 591 31.40 14.33 9.49
CA ILE A 591 30.05 13.78 9.43
C ILE A 591 30.11 12.42 8.73
N ALA A 592 29.79 11.36 9.48
CA ALA A 592 29.77 10.01 8.95
C ALA A 592 28.61 9.77 7.96
N PRO A 593 28.82 8.92 6.93
CA PRO A 593 27.76 8.50 6.03
C PRO A 593 26.67 7.72 6.76
N LYS A 594 25.46 7.75 6.19
CA LYS A 594 24.32 6.99 6.70
C LYS A 594 24.34 5.54 6.24
N ARG A 595 25.02 5.27 5.13
CA ARG A 595 25.30 3.92 4.66
C ARG A 595 26.59 3.89 3.85
N THR A 596 27.30 2.78 3.95
CA THR A 596 28.46 2.49 3.11
C THR A 596 28.31 1.16 2.38
N TRP A 597 29.01 1.04 1.25
CA TRP A 597 29.19 -0.18 0.46
C TRP A 597 30.66 -0.31 0.07
N SER A 598 31.13 -1.51 -0.28
CA SER A 598 32.42 -1.57 -0.99
C SER A 598 32.28 -0.97 -2.38
N THR A 599 33.37 -0.40 -2.91
CA THR A 599 33.40 0.20 -4.26
C THR A 599 33.01 -0.77 -5.38
N ALA A 600 33.13 -2.08 -5.15
CA ALA A 600 32.69 -3.13 -6.06
C ALA A 600 31.16 -3.38 -6.01
N GLN A 601 30.50 -3.10 -4.88
CA GLN A 601 29.08 -3.41 -4.65
C GLN A 601 28.13 -2.31 -5.13
N ALA A 602 28.57 -1.05 -5.19
CA ALA A 602 27.71 0.06 -5.55
C ALA A 602 28.22 0.79 -6.80
N GLY A 603 29.25 1.62 -6.66
CA GLY A 603 29.53 2.73 -7.57
C GLY A 603 28.29 3.63 -7.70
N PRO A 604 27.83 4.27 -6.60
CA PRO A 604 26.53 4.90 -6.57
C PRO A 604 26.52 6.21 -7.36
N SER A 605 25.50 6.38 -8.19
CA SER A 605 25.36 7.55 -9.07
C SER A 605 24.05 8.29 -8.82
N GLY A 606 23.10 8.30 -9.76
CA GLY A 606 21.81 8.96 -9.58
C GLY A 606 21.05 8.44 -8.36
N VAL A 607 20.43 9.38 -7.64
CA VAL A 607 19.57 9.11 -6.48
C VAL A 607 18.22 9.76 -6.72
N GLU A 608 17.16 9.03 -6.40
CA GLU A 608 15.80 9.57 -6.34
C GLU A 608 15.17 9.20 -5.00
N ILE A 609 14.34 10.09 -4.46
CA ILE A 609 13.57 9.82 -3.25
C ILE A 609 12.09 9.97 -3.55
N VAL A 610 11.31 8.94 -3.22
CA VAL A 610 9.86 8.94 -3.39
C VAL A 610 9.20 8.41 -2.12
N ASN A 611 8.43 9.26 -1.45
CA ASN A 611 7.85 9.03 -0.11
C ASN A 611 8.84 8.36 0.85
N ASP A 612 10.01 8.98 1.00
CA ASP A 612 11.08 8.55 1.91
C ASP A 612 11.71 7.17 1.61
N TRP A 613 11.43 6.60 0.43
CA TRP A 613 12.23 5.52 -0.15
C TRP A 613 13.31 6.10 -1.05
N ILE A 614 14.55 5.70 -0.82
CA ILE A 614 15.72 6.08 -1.58
C ILE A 614 16.02 5.00 -2.61
N TYR A 615 16.16 5.41 -3.87
CA TYR A 615 16.59 4.60 -4.99
C TYR A 615 17.95 5.10 -5.47
N ILE A 616 18.94 4.22 -5.58
CA ILE A 616 20.32 4.59 -5.94
C ILE A 616 20.77 3.70 -7.11
N ALA A 617 21.11 4.33 -8.24
CA ALA A 617 21.62 3.64 -9.41
C ALA A 617 23.09 3.24 -9.19
N GLY A 618 23.37 1.92 -9.15
CA GLY A 618 24.71 1.35 -8.99
C GLY A 618 25.40 1.11 -10.33
N VAL A 619 26.49 1.82 -10.56
CA VAL A 619 27.29 1.76 -11.78
C VAL A 619 28.22 0.55 -11.78
N THR A 620 29.01 0.37 -10.71
CA THR A 620 29.97 -0.75 -10.61
C THR A 620 29.26 -2.04 -10.22
N GLY A 621 28.33 -1.96 -9.25
CA GLY A 621 27.56 -3.11 -8.79
C GLY A 621 26.45 -3.56 -9.75
N ALA A 622 26.17 -2.79 -10.81
CA ALA A 622 25.18 -3.11 -11.85
C ALA A 622 23.78 -3.45 -11.28
N GLN A 623 23.29 -2.65 -10.33
CA GLN A 623 22.06 -2.91 -9.59
C GLN A 623 21.43 -1.64 -9.02
N LEU A 624 20.11 -1.67 -8.80
CA LEU A 624 19.39 -0.59 -8.15
C LEU A 624 19.34 -0.87 -6.65
N TRP A 625 19.96 -0.03 -5.84
CA TRP A 625 19.83 -0.10 -4.39
C TRP A 625 18.57 0.62 -3.93
N VAL A 626 17.80 -0.01 -3.05
CA VAL A 626 16.56 0.54 -2.50
C VAL A 626 16.60 0.45 -0.98
N THR A 627 16.33 1.56 -0.29
CA THR A 627 16.20 1.58 1.17
C THR A 627 15.16 2.61 1.59
N GLN A 628 14.71 2.54 2.84
CA GLN A 628 13.75 3.49 3.41
C GLN A 628 14.45 4.35 4.47
N ILE A 629 14.16 5.65 4.46
CA ILE A 629 14.55 6.55 5.53
C ILE A 629 13.74 6.17 6.78
N ASN A 630 14.42 6.08 7.92
CA ASN A 630 13.78 5.75 9.18
C ASN A 630 12.81 6.86 9.64
N SER A 631 11.94 6.54 10.60
CA SER A 631 10.93 7.49 11.11
C SER A 631 11.52 8.76 11.70
N THR A 632 12.77 8.73 12.19
CA THR A 632 13.48 9.90 12.73
C THR A 632 14.07 10.81 11.66
N GLY A 633 14.17 10.36 10.40
CA GLY A 633 14.75 11.14 9.31
C GLY A 633 16.27 11.28 9.37
N THR A 634 16.95 10.47 10.17
CA THR A 634 18.40 10.62 10.45
C THR A 634 19.24 9.44 10.00
N GLY A 635 18.60 8.36 9.53
CA GLY A 635 19.24 7.16 9.03
C GLY A 635 18.35 6.40 8.06
N VAL A 636 18.83 5.23 7.62
CA VAL A 636 18.13 4.38 6.65
C VAL A 636 18.06 2.94 7.15
N GLY A 637 17.08 2.19 6.67
CA GLY A 637 17.00 0.74 6.87
C GLY A 637 18.06 -0.03 6.08
N THR A 638 17.98 -1.36 6.12
CA THR A 638 18.84 -2.24 5.34
C THR A 638 18.55 -2.09 3.85
N PRO A 639 19.53 -1.69 3.02
CA PRO A 639 19.33 -1.58 1.59
C PRO A 639 19.14 -2.95 0.93
N GLN A 640 18.21 -3.01 -0.03
CA GLN A 640 17.99 -4.14 -0.91
C GLN A 640 18.58 -3.86 -2.29
N ALA A 641 19.26 -4.85 -2.87
CA ALA A 641 19.72 -4.80 -4.25
C ALA A 641 18.65 -5.39 -5.17
N LEU A 642 18.24 -4.63 -6.18
CA LEU A 642 17.26 -5.04 -7.18
C LEU A 642 17.88 -5.07 -8.59
N PHE A 643 17.34 -5.94 -9.43
CA PHE A 643 17.68 -6.04 -10.86
C PHE A 643 19.18 -6.28 -11.14
N SER A 644 19.89 -6.95 -10.23
CA SER A 644 21.33 -7.18 -10.33
C SER A 644 21.72 -7.79 -11.68
N GLY A 645 22.62 -7.10 -12.39
CA GLY A 645 23.15 -7.50 -13.70
C GLY A 645 22.20 -7.34 -14.88
N ARG A 646 20.90 -7.04 -14.66
CA ARG A 646 19.86 -7.13 -15.71
C ARG A 646 20.10 -6.20 -16.90
N TRP A 647 20.59 -4.99 -16.64
CA TRP A 647 20.90 -3.99 -17.67
C TRP A 647 22.35 -3.50 -17.60
N GLY A 648 23.18 -4.20 -16.83
CA GLY A 648 24.55 -3.78 -16.53
C GLY A 648 24.59 -2.51 -15.67
N ARG A 649 25.46 -1.57 -16.04
CA ARG A 649 25.82 -0.39 -15.24
C ARG A 649 24.66 0.59 -15.22
N LEU A 650 24.17 1.00 -14.06
CA LEU A 650 23.03 1.93 -13.93
C LEU A 650 23.49 3.34 -13.54
N ARG A 651 22.93 4.39 -14.16
CA ARG A 651 23.45 5.77 -14.05
C ARG A 651 22.50 6.80 -13.44
N SER A 652 21.23 6.77 -13.81
CA SER A 652 20.24 7.73 -13.34
C SER A 652 18.96 7.01 -12.97
N VAL A 653 18.36 7.40 -11.85
CA VAL A 653 16.99 7.05 -11.49
C VAL A 653 16.23 8.35 -11.27
N THR A 654 15.02 8.46 -11.81
CA THR A 654 14.25 9.71 -11.77
C THR A 654 12.76 9.41 -11.71
N ARG A 655 12.04 10.10 -10.83
CA ARG A 655 10.60 9.94 -10.69
C ARG A 655 9.86 10.49 -11.90
N THR A 656 8.94 9.70 -12.44
CA THR A 656 8.04 10.15 -13.52
C THR A 656 6.90 11.02 -12.96
N PRO A 657 6.25 11.87 -13.79
CA PRO A 657 5.12 12.69 -13.34
C PRO A 657 3.95 11.88 -12.78
N ASP A 658 3.76 10.65 -13.27
CA ASP A 658 2.72 9.72 -12.83
C ASP A 658 3.13 8.83 -11.64
N GLY A 659 4.28 9.10 -11.02
CA GLY A 659 4.69 8.48 -9.75
C GLY A 659 5.49 7.19 -9.86
N ALA A 660 5.79 6.73 -11.07
CA ALA A 660 6.72 5.64 -11.38
C ALA A 660 8.19 6.14 -11.39
N LEU A 661 9.12 5.30 -11.84
CA LEU A 661 10.54 5.64 -12.01
C LEU A 661 11.01 5.37 -13.44
N TRP A 662 11.90 6.21 -13.95
CA TRP A 662 12.78 5.90 -15.08
C TRP A 662 14.19 5.63 -14.59
N LEU A 663 14.82 4.60 -15.15
CA LEU A 663 16.18 4.17 -14.83
C LEU A 663 17.00 4.06 -16.12
N THR A 664 18.22 4.61 -16.14
CA THR A 664 19.12 4.57 -17.30
C THR A 664 20.32 3.64 -17.07
N SER A 665 20.75 2.92 -18.11
CA SER A 665 22.02 2.17 -18.12
C SER A 665 23.15 2.88 -18.90
N THR A 666 24.42 2.55 -18.59
CA THR A 666 25.64 3.12 -19.20
C THR A 666 26.81 2.12 -19.28
N ASN A 667 26.67 1.05 -20.06
CA ASN A 667 27.61 -0.07 -20.18
C ASN A 667 28.96 0.30 -20.84
N ASN A 668 28.96 1.28 -21.76
CA ASN A 668 30.16 1.67 -22.52
C ASN A 668 30.83 2.95 -22.00
N ASP A 669 30.71 3.24 -20.71
CA ASP A 669 31.08 4.55 -20.14
C ASP A 669 32.54 4.72 -19.69
N LYS A 670 33.36 3.66 -19.73
CA LYS A 670 34.63 3.58 -18.97
C LYS A 670 35.79 4.45 -19.48
N ASN A 671 35.87 4.71 -20.79
CA ASN A 671 37.06 5.35 -21.40
C ASN A 671 36.77 6.68 -22.12
N GLY A 672 35.53 7.18 -22.04
CA GLY A 672 35.05 8.32 -22.83
C GLY A 672 35.00 8.03 -24.34
N GLY A 673 34.33 8.91 -25.08
CA GLY A 673 34.16 8.82 -26.53
C GLY A 673 32.91 8.04 -26.94
N THR A 674 32.35 8.40 -28.10
CA THR A 674 31.09 7.83 -28.60
C THR A 674 31.22 6.31 -28.78
N PRO A 675 30.40 5.49 -28.10
CA PRO A 675 30.37 4.04 -28.26
C PRO A 675 30.11 3.61 -29.71
N SER A 676 30.77 2.52 -30.14
CA SER A 676 30.50 1.86 -31.43
C SER A 676 29.29 0.92 -31.38
N THR A 677 28.79 0.61 -30.18
CA THR A 677 27.64 -0.25 -29.94
C THR A 677 26.72 0.44 -28.93
N ILE A 678 25.43 0.50 -29.24
CA ILE A 678 24.40 1.08 -28.38
C ILE A 678 23.66 -0.07 -27.69
N ASP A 679 24.02 -0.36 -26.44
CA ASP A 679 23.41 -1.40 -25.59
C ASP A 679 22.82 -0.81 -24.29
N ASN A 680 22.61 0.51 -24.25
CA ASN A 680 22.01 1.19 -23.11
C ASN A 680 20.52 1.44 -23.31
N VAL A 681 19.79 1.45 -22.20
CA VAL A 681 18.34 1.53 -22.19
C VAL A 681 17.85 2.46 -21.09
N ILE A 682 16.74 3.16 -21.38
CA ILE A 682 15.86 3.76 -20.39
C ILE A 682 14.76 2.75 -20.12
N VAL A 683 14.58 2.34 -18.87
CA VAL A 683 13.50 1.45 -18.45
C VAL A 683 12.55 2.18 -17.51
N ARG A 684 11.27 1.83 -17.58
CA ARG A 684 10.26 2.26 -16.62
C ARG A 684 10.05 1.19 -15.57
N LEU A 685 10.04 1.61 -14.31
CA LEU A 685 9.70 0.80 -13.16
C LEU A 685 8.43 1.36 -12.52
N ARG A 686 7.51 0.49 -12.11
CA ARG A 686 6.25 0.87 -11.46
C ARG A 686 6.22 0.38 -10.01
N PHE A 687 5.39 0.99 -9.18
CA PHE A 687 5.09 0.47 -7.85
C PHE A 687 3.84 -0.42 -7.91
N PRO A 688 3.80 -1.55 -7.18
CA PRO A 688 2.58 -2.36 -7.05
C PRO A 688 1.43 -1.52 -6.49
N ALA A 689 0.20 -1.83 -6.93
CA ALA A 689 -1.01 -1.12 -6.56
C ALA A 689 -1.47 -1.43 -5.13
#